data_AF-A0A1V9ZPT2-F1
#
_entry.id   AF-A0A1V9ZPT2-F1
#
_cell.length_a   1.000
_cell.length_b   1.000
_cell.length_c   1.000
_cell.angle_alpha   90.00
_cell.angle_beta   90.00
_cell.angle_gamma   90.00
#
_symmetry.space_group_name_H-M   'P 1'
#
loop_
_entity.id
_entity.type
_entity.pdbx_description
1 polymer ?
#
loop_
_entity_poly.entity_id
_entity_poly.type
_entity_poly.pdbx_seq_one_letter_code
_entity_poly.pdbx_strand_id
1 'polypeptide(L)'
;MRDLGKNCSGLSTMVKQLPPFDIDAYLSRIDLEKDILTSHPPPSYELLRLICQHHAQAIPFENLTPSKVFPVDPAHVNGPGEVVSLTPANLFQKLVVDRRGGYCFESNGLLSIALRALGYTVELIGGRVVVANTDENKVDYDLQPLTHTLLLVESEDNKTYLCDVGFGGRGQPPCPLSFTPGEGVDLPTGERYELANVTMNRNWTLSTFGGLFTVAKDTQVVGGNQWAVLYRTGIDKPLHPAYVFSTSTFMAQKDYDVANWYCSTSPVSHMTQRPIVAKRYKNQLLTLAGNAFTVLEAGQVIESKTIEQDELLTLLQDRFDLVSSPFVNIMCDAYQLDLRAYFNRIGISEALVNKHERGSLELLTLICQHHTWSIPFENLAPCRIYPAIPAHANTAIGEVVSLDIAKIFQKLVIDRRGGYCFEQNGLLAVVLRALGYTLSTLSARVVMANTDENRSDLDMSGLSHALLLVNVKELQYLCDVGFGGRGQPPCPMLLSTTNSRVELATGQCYELRWTTKIHLNQPQAFSGKYVMPKNTYDTGNQPNGDSWALCYSTGKNKPMYPAYIFSSSHVSVQADYEIANWFCSSSPHTFFTKSPLIVRRTETSLWTLVDTELSHFENGELVETKSVCKEEFQSILQTIFGLFPNAS
;
A
#
# COMPACT_ATOMS: atom_id res chain seq x y z
N MET A 1 4.90 17.30 -67.93
CA MET A 1 5.76 16.15 -68.31
C MET A 1 6.74 15.92 -67.17
N ARG A 2 6.90 14.66 -66.71
CA ARG A 2 8.03 14.13 -65.90
C ARG A 2 8.15 14.73 -64.47
N ASP A 3 8.19 13.95 -63.39
CA ASP A 3 9.05 12.81 -62.98
C ASP A 3 10.47 13.24 -62.57
N LEU A 4 11.11 12.72 -61.51
CA LEU A 4 10.69 11.84 -60.39
C LEU A 4 11.78 11.84 -59.28
N GLY A 5 11.50 11.26 -58.11
CA GLY A 5 12.49 10.90 -57.06
C GLY A 5 12.48 11.84 -55.86
N LYS A 6 11.98 11.46 -54.67
CA LYS A 6 12.36 10.36 -53.74
C LYS A 6 13.77 10.49 -53.14
N ASN A 7 13.84 10.90 -51.87
CA ASN A 7 14.31 10.04 -50.77
C ASN A 7 14.04 10.72 -49.41
N CYS A 8 13.03 10.25 -48.69
CA CYS A 8 12.76 10.58 -47.29
C CYS A 8 12.40 9.28 -46.56
N SER A 9 13.43 8.61 -46.05
CA SER A 9 13.32 7.35 -45.31
C SER A 9 14.47 7.28 -44.31
N GLY A 10 14.18 7.59 -43.05
CA GLY A 10 15.15 7.59 -41.95
C GLY A 10 14.41 7.79 -40.63
N LEU A 11 14.43 6.77 -39.77
CA LEU A 11 13.84 6.83 -38.43
C LEU A 11 14.75 7.61 -37.45
N SER A 12 14.26 7.76 -36.22
CA SER A 12 15.00 8.25 -35.05
C SER A 12 15.21 9.77 -34.96
N THR A 13 14.10 10.49 -34.79
CA THR A 13 14.13 11.68 -33.93
C THR A 13 14.34 11.18 -32.49
N MET A 14 15.59 11.08 -32.06
CA MET A 14 15.94 10.58 -30.71
C MET A 14 15.23 11.38 -29.63
N VAL A 15 14.63 10.69 -28.65
CA VAL A 15 14.19 11.29 -27.40
C VAL A 15 15.42 11.82 -26.67
N LYS A 16 15.64 13.14 -26.71
CA LYS A 16 16.81 13.76 -26.05
C LYS A 16 16.65 13.73 -24.54
N GLN A 17 17.32 12.74 -23.94
CA GLN A 17 17.98 12.72 -22.64
C GLN A 17 17.52 13.76 -21.60
N LEU A 18 16.97 13.22 -20.52
CA LEU A 18 16.77 13.94 -19.26
C LEU A 18 18.14 14.23 -18.59
N PRO A 19 18.30 15.35 -17.86
CA PRO A 19 19.55 15.70 -17.16
C PRO A 19 19.88 14.76 -15.99
N PRO A 20 21.14 14.73 -15.50
CA PRO A 20 21.67 13.56 -14.82
C PRO A 20 21.34 13.49 -13.32
N PHE A 21 21.14 12.26 -12.84
CA PHE A 21 21.60 11.86 -11.51
C PHE A 21 23.12 11.95 -11.50
N ASP A 22 23.71 12.74 -10.59
CA ASP A 22 25.17 12.88 -10.52
C ASP A 22 25.79 11.61 -9.89
N ILE A 23 26.18 10.71 -10.78
CA ILE A 23 26.79 9.43 -10.44
C ILE A 23 28.17 9.60 -9.79
N ASP A 24 28.90 10.67 -10.09
CA ASP A 24 30.24 10.92 -9.53
C ASP A 24 30.11 11.35 -8.07
N ALA A 25 29.18 12.26 -7.78
CA ALA A 25 28.85 12.67 -6.41
C ALA A 25 28.23 11.52 -5.61
N TYR A 26 27.40 10.65 -6.21
CA TYR A 26 26.91 9.44 -5.55
C TYR A 26 28.03 8.45 -5.21
N LEU A 27 28.92 8.14 -6.16
CA LEU A 27 30.06 7.23 -5.95
C LEU A 27 30.99 7.78 -4.85
N SER A 28 31.29 9.08 -4.87
CA SER A 28 32.04 9.76 -3.81
C SER A 28 31.31 9.74 -2.46
N ARG A 29 29.97 9.85 -2.43
CA ARG A 29 29.17 9.73 -1.18
C ARG A 29 29.27 8.34 -0.56
N ILE A 30 29.37 7.29 -1.37
CA ILE A 30 29.48 5.90 -0.89
C ILE A 30 30.94 5.43 -0.74
N ASP A 31 31.92 6.33 -0.85
CA ASP A 31 33.35 6.01 -0.72
C ASP A 31 33.82 4.95 -1.73
N LEU A 32 33.40 5.10 -2.99
CA LEU A 32 33.74 4.20 -4.10
C LEU A 32 34.36 5.00 -5.26
N GLU A 33 35.58 4.66 -5.66
CA GLU A 33 36.30 5.41 -6.71
C GLU A 33 35.73 5.15 -8.12
N LYS A 34 35.82 6.16 -9.00
CA LYS A 34 35.18 6.16 -10.32
C LYS A 34 35.83 5.20 -11.32
N ASP A 35 37.09 4.83 -11.11
CA ASP A 35 37.80 3.85 -11.93
C ASP A 35 37.15 2.45 -11.86
N ILE A 36 36.39 2.16 -10.79
CA ILE A 36 35.64 0.91 -10.65
C ILE A 36 34.68 0.67 -11.83
N LEU A 37 34.14 1.72 -12.45
CA LEU A 37 33.28 1.64 -13.64
C LEU A 37 34.03 1.17 -14.91
N THR A 38 35.37 1.17 -14.86
CA THR A 38 36.24 0.64 -15.92
C THR A 38 36.72 -0.78 -15.58
N SER A 39 37.03 -1.03 -14.31
CA SER A 39 37.42 -2.37 -13.81
C SER A 39 36.26 -3.38 -13.83
N HIS A 40 35.05 -2.90 -13.53
CA HIS A 40 33.79 -3.64 -13.52
C HIS A 40 32.73 -2.80 -14.25
N PRO A 41 32.61 -2.89 -15.59
CA PRO A 41 31.64 -2.10 -16.33
C PRO A 41 30.21 -2.46 -15.93
N PRO A 42 29.26 -1.51 -15.90
CA PRO A 42 27.85 -1.84 -15.73
C PRO A 42 27.29 -2.55 -16.98
N PRO A 43 26.30 -3.45 -16.84
CA PRO A 43 25.60 -3.83 -15.61
C PRO A 43 26.16 -5.11 -14.95
N SER A 44 27.48 -5.21 -14.74
CA SER A 44 28.10 -6.40 -14.13
C SER A 44 27.65 -6.67 -12.70
N TYR A 45 27.62 -7.96 -12.32
CA TYR A 45 27.29 -8.38 -10.95
C TYR A 45 28.29 -7.83 -9.93
N GLU A 46 29.58 -7.75 -10.27
CA GLU A 46 30.62 -7.32 -9.33
C GLU A 46 30.50 -5.84 -8.97
N LEU A 47 30.18 -4.98 -9.95
CA LEU A 47 29.87 -3.57 -9.67
C LEU A 47 28.61 -3.42 -8.80
N LEU A 48 27.55 -4.20 -9.07
CA LEU A 48 26.33 -4.22 -8.25
C LEU A 48 26.63 -4.64 -6.80
N ARG A 49 27.46 -5.68 -6.64
CA ARG A 49 27.92 -6.20 -5.34
C ARG A 49 28.65 -5.13 -4.53
N LEU A 50 29.57 -4.40 -5.18
CA LEU A 50 30.33 -3.31 -4.58
C LEU A 50 29.45 -2.11 -4.23
N ILE A 51 28.59 -1.63 -5.14
CA ILE A 51 27.70 -0.49 -4.88
C ILE A 51 26.78 -0.76 -3.69
N CYS A 52 26.19 -1.97 -3.59
CA CYS A 52 25.36 -2.34 -2.45
C CYS A 52 26.16 -2.36 -1.13
N GLN A 53 27.37 -2.92 -1.13
CA GLN A 53 28.26 -2.94 0.04
C GLN A 53 28.66 -1.55 0.52
N HIS A 54 29.01 -0.67 -0.41
CA HIS A 54 29.46 0.69 -0.14
C HIS A 54 28.31 1.59 0.33
N HIS A 55 27.14 1.53 -0.33
CA HIS A 55 25.94 2.25 0.10
C HIS A 55 25.54 1.86 1.53
N ALA A 56 25.50 0.56 1.83
CA ALA A 56 25.11 0.02 3.14
C ALA A 56 26.05 0.39 4.30
N GLN A 57 27.30 0.78 4.02
CA GLN A 57 28.27 1.23 5.02
C GLN A 57 28.32 2.76 5.13
N ALA A 58 28.15 3.47 4.01
CA ALA A 58 28.31 4.91 3.96
C ALA A 58 27.04 5.70 4.30
N ILE A 59 25.85 5.17 4.00
CA ILE A 59 24.57 5.87 4.21
C ILE A 59 23.86 5.27 5.44
N PRO A 60 23.68 6.03 6.53
CA PRO A 60 22.95 5.53 7.70
C PRO A 60 21.48 5.25 7.39
N PHE A 61 20.91 4.26 8.07
CA PHE A 61 19.46 4.17 8.25
C PHE A 61 19.04 5.16 9.34
N GLU A 62 18.02 5.97 9.08
CA GLU A 62 17.37 6.78 10.12
C GLU A 62 15.88 7.01 9.85
N ASN A 63 15.13 7.27 10.91
CA ASN A 63 13.74 7.74 10.88
C ASN A 63 13.54 9.08 11.62
N LEU A 64 14.60 9.89 11.76
CA LEU A 64 14.60 11.00 12.72
C LEU A 64 13.63 12.13 12.30
N THR A 65 13.33 12.20 11.00
CA THR A 65 12.20 12.98 10.43
C THR A 65 10.83 12.42 10.89
N PRO A 66 10.39 11.20 10.52
CA PRO A 66 9.12 10.62 11.03
C PRO A 66 8.91 10.70 12.54
N SER A 67 9.98 10.44 13.31
CA SER A 67 9.94 10.44 14.78
C SER A 67 10.06 11.83 15.40
N LYS A 68 10.23 12.88 14.58
CA LYS A 68 10.30 14.29 14.98
C LYS A 68 11.38 14.58 16.04
N VAL A 69 12.44 13.79 16.01
CA VAL A 69 13.62 13.96 16.87
C VAL A 69 14.60 14.94 16.22
N PHE A 70 14.56 15.05 14.89
CA PHE A 70 15.43 15.89 14.07
C PHE A 70 14.60 16.85 13.22
N PRO A 71 15.16 18.03 12.88
CA PRO A 71 14.47 18.97 12.04
C PRO A 71 14.51 18.40 10.64
N VAL A 72 13.42 18.63 9.94
CA VAL A 72 13.41 18.35 8.52
C VAL A 72 13.79 19.62 7.79
N ASP A 73 14.84 19.56 6.98
CA ASP A 73 15.07 20.61 6.01
C ASP A 73 13.81 20.67 5.11
N PRO A 74 13.23 21.85 4.85
CA PRO A 74 12.10 21.98 3.93
C PRO A 74 12.36 21.39 2.54
N ALA A 75 13.62 21.28 2.11
CA ALA A 75 14.02 20.60 0.87
C ALA A 75 13.87 19.06 0.92
N HIS A 76 13.75 18.45 2.10
CA HIS A 76 13.63 16.99 2.27
C HIS A 76 12.17 16.50 2.32
N VAL A 77 11.18 17.39 2.32
CA VAL A 77 9.76 17.07 2.56
C VAL A 77 8.79 17.64 1.55
N ASN A 78 7.63 16.99 1.41
CA ASN A 78 6.54 17.42 0.54
C ASN A 78 5.41 18.12 1.32
N GLY A 79 5.64 19.40 1.63
CA GLY A 79 4.60 20.31 2.14
C GLY A 79 4.32 20.20 3.65
N PRO A 80 3.18 20.77 4.12
CA PRO A 80 2.85 20.82 5.55
C PRO A 80 2.62 19.42 6.12
N GLY A 81 3.42 19.04 7.14
CA GLY A 81 3.30 17.74 7.82
C GLY A 81 4.55 16.86 7.83
N GLU A 82 5.73 17.37 7.41
CA GLU A 82 7.03 16.69 7.57
C GLU A 82 7.16 15.36 6.81
N VAL A 83 6.37 15.19 5.75
CA VAL A 83 6.31 13.96 4.94
C VAL A 83 7.57 13.86 4.09
N VAL A 84 8.46 12.93 4.45
CA VAL A 84 9.68 12.59 3.71
C VAL A 84 9.40 12.46 2.23
N SER A 85 10.17 13.19 1.42
CA SER A 85 10.01 13.19 -0.02
C SER A 85 10.71 12.01 -0.67
N LEU A 86 9.96 11.27 -1.49
CA LEU A 86 10.49 10.21 -2.37
C LEU A 86 10.81 10.73 -3.78
N THR A 87 10.87 12.05 -3.99
CA THR A 87 11.30 12.59 -5.30
C THR A 87 12.81 12.35 -5.48
N PRO A 88 13.27 11.97 -6.69
CA PRO A 88 14.68 11.73 -6.96
C PRO A 88 15.61 12.87 -6.54
N ALA A 89 15.17 14.12 -6.74
CA ALA A 89 15.93 15.32 -6.37
C ALA A 89 16.09 15.46 -4.85
N ASN A 90 15.02 15.28 -4.06
CA ASN A 90 15.07 15.46 -2.62
C ASN A 90 15.81 14.30 -1.94
N LEU A 91 15.66 13.07 -2.46
CA LEU A 91 16.45 11.92 -2.01
C LEU A 91 17.95 12.11 -2.27
N PHE A 92 18.31 12.60 -3.46
CA PHE A 92 19.71 12.92 -3.77
C PHE A 92 20.24 14.05 -2.89
N GLN A 93 19.49 15.14 -2.74
CA GLN A 93 19.85 16.26 -1.87
C GLN A 93 20.12 15.80 -0.44
N LYS A 94 19.13 15.13 0.20
CA LYS A 94 19.25 14.63 1.58
C LYS A 94 20.40 13.65 1.77
N LEU A 95 20.45 12.59 0.97
CA LEU A 95 21.33 11.45 1.22
C LEU A 95 22.75 11.66 0.66
N VAL A 96 22.89 12.38 -0.45
CA VAL A 96 24.17 12.59 -1.14
C VAL A 96 24.81 13.93 -0.79
N VAL A 97 24.08 15.03 -0.95
CA VAL A 97 24.62 16.39 -0.76
C VAL A 97 24.70 16.75 0.73
N ASP A 98 23.60 16.60 1.46
CA ASP A 98 23.51 16.92 2.89
C ASP A 98 23.99 15.76 3.79
N ARG A 99 24.40 14.64 3.16
CA ARG A 99 24.98 13.41 3.74
C ARG A 99 24.17 12.73 4.85
N ARG A 100 22.90 13.11 5.07
CA ARG A 100 21.98 12.45 6.02
C ARG A 100 21.76 10.98 5.67
N GLY A 101 21.17 10.25 6.60
CA GLY A 101 20.65 8.90 6.35
C GLY A 101 19.17 8.90 5.95
N GLY A 102 18.61 7.71 5.72
CA GLY A 102 17.20 7.55 5.44
C GLY A 102 16.75 6.09 5.56
N TYR A 103 15.46 5.87 5.74
CA TYR A 103 14.89 4.52 5.88
C TYR A 103 14.69 3.83 4.52
N CYS A 104 14.14 2.61 4.54
CA CYS A 104 13.98 1.72 3.39
C CYS A 104 13.49 2.41 2.11
N PHE A 105 12.38 3.15 2.15
CA PHE A 105 11.87 3.88 1.00
C PHE A 105 12.95 4.82 0.42
N GLU A 106 13.65 5.59 1.25
CA GLU A 106 14.64 6.58 0.82
C GLU A 106 15.93 5.95 0.27
N SER A 107 16.54 5.04 1.04
CA SER A 107 17.85 4.44 0.72
C SER A 107 17.76 3.48 -0.46
N ASN A 108 16.79 2.56 -0.47
CA ASN A 108 16.57 1.68 -1.62
C ASN A 108 16.03 2.46 -2.83
N GLY A 109 15.27 3.55 -2.60
CA GLY A 109 14.91 4.52 -3.63
C GLY A 109 16.11 5.13 -4.34
N LEU A 110 17.05 5.71 -3.58
CA LEU A 110 18.29 6.27 -4.12
C LEU A 110 19.13 5.22 -4.87
N LEU A 111 19.28 4.02 -4.29
CA LEU A 111 19.98 2.92 -4.95
C LEU A 111 19.34 2.57 -6.31
N SER A 112 18.01 2.54 -6.39
CA SER A 112 17.31 2.23 -7.66
C SER A 112 17.57 3.27 -8.75
N ILE A 113 17.68 4.55 -8.38
CA ILE A 113 17.99 5.65 -9.32
C ILE A 113 19.45 5.56 -9.76
N ALA A 114 20.38 5.29 -8.85
CA ALA A 114 21.80 5.10 -9.16
C ALA A 114 22.04 3.93 -10.13
N LEU A 115 21.42 2.77 -9.85
CA LEU A 115 21.54 1.58 -10.68
C LEU A 115 20.88 1.76 -12.05
N ARG A 116 19.72 2.43 -12.15
CA ARG A 116 19.13 2.82 -13.44
C ARG A 116 19.99 3.79 -14.23
N ALA A 117 20.65 4.75 -13.56
CA ALA A 117 21.58 5.68 -14.20
C ALA A 117 22.85 4.98 -14.75
N LEU A 118 23.27 3.87 -14.12
CA LEU A 118 24.33 2.99 -14.61
C LEU A 118 23.85 2.00 -15.70
N GLY A 119 22.54 1.84 -15.91
CA GLY A 119 21.98 0.98 -16.96
C GLY A 119 21.52 -0.42 -16.52
N TYR A 120 21.42 -0.68 -15.21
CA TYR A 120 20.79 -1.91 -14.70
C TYR A 120 19.26 -1.87 -14.89
N THR A 121 18.65 -3.03 -15.19
CA THR A 121 17.20 -3.22 -15.03
C THR A 121 16.89 -3.34 -13.54
N VAL A 122 16.04 -2.45 -13.02
CA VAL A 122 15.68 -2.41 -11.59
C VAL A 122 14.17 -2.30 -11.43
N GLU A 123 13.58 -3.28 -10.76
CA GLU A 123 12.17 -3.28 -10.32
C GLU A 123 12.08 -3.14 -8.80
N LEU A 124 11.02 -2.49 -8.30
CA LEU A 124 10.77 -2.31 -6.87
C LEU A 124 9.56 -3.10 -6.41
N ILE A 125 9.75 -3.92 -5.37
CA ILE A 125 8.72 -4.77 -4.77
C ILE A 125 8.54 -4.47 -3.28
N GLY A 126 7.36 -4.81 -2.76
CA GLY A 126 7.04 -4.68 -1.34
C GLY A 126 7.46 -5.90 -0.50
N GLY A 127 8.05 -5.64 0.66
CA GLY A 127 8.29 -6.60 1.73
C GLY A 127 7.51 -6.29 3.01
N ARG A 128 7.33 -7.32 3.84
CA ARG A 128 6.70 -7.31 5.16
C ARG A 128 7.75 -7.66 6.21
N VAL A 129 8.08 -6.72 7.09
CA VAL A 129 9.10 -6.93 8.14
C VAL A 129 8.59 -7.92 9.19
N VAL A 130 9.45 -8.83 9.64
CA VAL A 130 9.15 -9.72 10.76
C VAL A 130 9.11 -8.93 12.06
N VAL A 131 8.02 -9.05 12.81
CA VAL A 131 7.92 -8.51 14.16
C VAL A 131 8.82 -9.34 15.07
N ALA A 132 9.74 -8.68 15.77
CA ALA A 132 10.65 -9.32 16.71
C ALA A 132 9.85 -10.01 17.84
N ASN A 133 9.84 -11.33 17.84
CA ASN A 133 9.05 -12.14 18.75
C ASN A 133 9.81 -12.36 20.07
N THR A 134 9.24 -11.89 21.18
CA THR A 134 9.77 -12.06 22.55
C THR A 134 9.15 -13.26 23.30
N ASP A 135 8.19 -13.96 22.69
CA ASP A 135 7.64 -15.21 23.22
C ASP A 135 8.24 -16.42 22.51
N GLU A 136 9.08 -17.17 23.24
CA GLU A 136 9.69 -18.40 22.75
C GLU A 136 8.65 -19.46 22.38
N ASN A 137 7.51 -19.51 23.08
CA ASN A 137 6.44 -20.50 22.92
C ASN A 137 5.61 -20.30 21.64
N LYS A 138 5.53 -19.06 21.13
CA LYS A 138 4.76 -18.74 19.94
C LYS A 138 5.43 -19.30 18.68
N VAL A 139 4.80 -20.26 18.01
CA VAL A 139 5.36 -21.00 16.85
C VAL A 139 5.59 -20.16 15.59
N ASP A 140 4.89 -19.04 15.47
CA ASP A 140 4.90 -18.14 14.31
C ASP A 140 5.44 -16.74 14.69
N TYR A 141 6.08 -16.07 13.75
CA TYR A 141 6.32 -14.63 13.79
C TYR A 141 5.16 -13.86 13.15
N ASP A 142 4.78 -12.71 13.73
CA ASP A 142 3.86 -11.79 13.06
C ASP A 142 4.59 -11.01 11.97
N LEU A 143 3.86 -10.66 10.90
CA LEU A 143 4.38 -9.85 9.81
C LEU A 143 3.74 -8.46 9.81
N GLN A 144 4.59 -7.44 9.66
CA GLN A 144 4.18 -6.06 9.44
C GLN A 144 3.41 -5.91 8.11
N PRO A 145 2.71 -4.77 7.91
CA PRO A 145 2.15 -4.45 6.60
C PRO A 145 3.24 -4.30 5.51
N LEU A 146 2.80 -4.08 4.27
CA LEU A 146 3.68 -3.98 3.10
C LEU A 146 4.45 -2.64 3.03
N THR A 147 5.36 -2.42 3.99
CA THR A 147 6.07 -1.14 4.22
C THR A 147 7.59 -1.21 4.07
N HIS A 148 8.14 -2.29 3.52
CA HIS A 148 9.57 -2.37 3.20
C HIS A 148 9.81 -2.32 1.69
N THR A 149 10.64 -1.40 1.22
CA THR A 149 11.07 -1.35 -0.19
C THR A 149 12.18 -2.35 -0.42
N LEU A 150 12.07 -3.16 -1.47
CA LEU A 150 13.10 -4.09 -1.93
C LEU A 150 13.32 -3.93 -3.43
N LEU A 151 14.55 -4.16 -3.90
CA LEU A 151 14.88 -4.13 -5.32
C LEU A 151 15.08 -5.54 -5.87
N LEU A 152 14.52 -5.79 -7.05
CA LEU A 152 14.94 -6.86 -7.94
C LEU A 152 15.80 -6.24 -9.04
N VAL A 153 17.06 -6.65 -9.12
CA VAL A 153 18.05 -6.10 -10.07
C VAL A 153 18.53 -7.19 -11.02
N GLU A 154 18.49 -6.93 -12.32
CA GLU A 154 19.05 -7.82 -13.34
C GLU A 154 20.50 -7.41 -13.66
N SER A 155 21.39 -8.40 -13.73
CA SER A 155 22.82 -8.23 -14.04
C SER A 155 23.14 -8.71 -15.47
N GLU A 156 24.35 -8.43 -15.96
CA GLU A 156 24.86 -8.83 -17.30
C GLU A 156 24.69 -10.32 -17.66
N ASP A 157 24.58 -11.18 -16.66
CA ASP A 157 24.33 -12.62 -16.79
C ASP A 157 22.85 -13.00 -16.93
N ASN A 158 21.95 -12.01 -17.03
CA ASN A 158 20.49 -12.12 -17.08
C ASN A 158 19.89 -12.80 -15.84
N LYS A 159 20.60 -12.80 -14.70
CA LYS A 159 20.06 -13.24 -13.41
C LYS A 159 19.49 -12.06 -12.62
N THR A 160 18.34 -12.30 -11.98
CA THR A 160 17.77 -11.38 -11.00
C THR A 160 18.38 -11.63 -9.62
N TYR A 161 18.75 -10.56 -8.93
CA TYR A 161 19.24 -10.57 -7.55
C TYR A 161 18.35 -9.69 -6.66
N LEU A 162 18.12 -10.11 -5.42
CA LEU A 162 17.51 -9.26 -4.40
C LEU A 162 18.55 -8.28 -3.87
N CYS A 163 18.29 -6.98 -3.99
CA CYS A 163 19.11 -5.92 -3.41
C CYS A 163 18.34 -5.18 -2.32
N ASP A 164 18.96 -5.02 -1.15
CA ASP A 164 18.44 -4.24 -0.04
C ASP A 164 19.60 -3.64 0.76
N VAL A 165 19.66 -2.30 0.77
CA VAL A 165 20.62 -1.49 1.53
C VAL A 165 19.94 -0.64 2.60
N GLY A 166 18.61 -0.72 2.71
CA GLY A 166 17.76 0.19 3.48
C GLY A 166 16.97 -0.43 4.63
N PHE A 167 17.25 -1.69 5.01
CA PHE A 167 16.63 -2.33 6.19
C PHE A 167 17.23 -1.84 7.53
N GLY A 168 18.47 -1.35 7.54
CA GLY A 168 19.21 -0.80 8.68
C GLY A 168 19.67 -1.83 9.73
N GLY A 169 18.79 -2.75 10.13
CA GLY A 169 19.05 -3.71 11.20
C GLY A 169 19.91 -4.91 10.81
N ARG A 170 20.13 -5.82 11.78
CA ARG A 170 20.91 -7.07 11.59
C ARG A 170 20.45 -7.92 10.39
N GLY A 171 19.17 -7.86 10.03
CA GLY A 171 18.57 -8.59 8.91
C GLY A 171 18.91 -8.04 7.52
N GLN A 172 19.59 -6.89 7.41
CA GLN A 172 20.00 -6.33 6.13
C GLN A 172 21.09 -7.19 5.47
N PRO A 173 20.90 -7.68 4.24
CA PRO A 173 21.93 -8.41 3.50
C PRO A 173 23.21 -7.58 3.31
N PRO A 174 24.40 -8.21 3.35
CA PRO A 174 25.67 -7.52 3.15
C PRO A 174 25.97 -7.23 1.68
N CYS A 175 25.29 -7.89 0.74
CA CYS A 175 25.40 -7.69 -0.70
C CYS A 175 24.13 -8.25 -1.38
N PRO A 176 23.99 -8.18 -2.72
CA PRO A 176 22.87 -8.80 -3.43
C PRO A 176 22.76 -10.30 -3.11
N LEU A 177 21.53 -10.80 -2.95
CA LEU A 177 21.26 -12.21 -2.73
C LEU A 177 20.70 -12.88 -3.98
N SER A 178 21.19 -14.08 -4.26
CA SER A 178 20.76 -14.94 -5.36
C SER A 178 19.50 -15.73 -4.99
N PHE A 179 18.62 -15.94 -5.97
CA PHE A 179 17.42 -16.78 -5.82
C PHE A 179 17.68 -18.28 -6.01
N THR A 180 18.94 -18.71 -6.24
CA THR A 180 19.31 -20.13 -6.28
C THR A 180 19.14 -20.77 -4.89
N PRO A 181 18.37 -21.86 -4.74
CA PRO A 181 18.20 -22.52 -3.45
C PRO A 181 19.52 -23.00 -2.84
N GLY A 182 19.79 -22.62 -1.59
CA GLY A 182 21.01 -22.97 -0.85
C GLY A 182 22.20 -22.02 -1.04
N GLU A 183 22.18 -21.14 -2.04
CA GLU A 183 23.14 -20.04 -2.12
C GLU A 183 22.89 -19.03 -0.98
N GLY A 184 23.98 -18.55 -0.39
CA GLY A 184 23.94 -17.66 0.76
C GLY A 184 25.33 -17.11 1.08
N VAL A 185 25.36 -16.04 1.87
CA VAL A 185 26.56 -15.26 2.17
C VAL A 185 26.90 -15.42 3.65
N ASP A 186 27.93 -16.20 3.95
CA ASP A 186 28.57 -16.23 5.27
C ASP A 186 29.63 -15.13 5.36
N LEU A 187 29.63 -14.38 6.46
CA LEU A 187 30.58 -13.31 6.74
C LEU A 187 31.68 -13.78 7.72
N PRO A 188 32.87 -13.14 7.75
CA PRO A 188 33.91 -13.42 8.74
C PRO A 188 33.47 -13.22 10.20
N THR A 189 32.37 -12.49 10.42
CA THR A 189 31.68 -12.31 11.71
C THR A 189 30.88 -13.53 12.19
N GLY A 190 30.76 -14.58 11.37
CA GLY A 190 29.90 -15.73 11.64
C GLY A 190 28.41 -15.49 11.35
N GLU A 191 28.04 -14.32 10.85
CA GLU A 191 26.71 -14.06 10.29
C GLU A 191 26.54 -14.85 8.97
N ARG A 192 25.31 -15.31 8.69
CA ARG A 192 24.92 -15.85 7.36
C ARG A 192 23.62 -15.21 6.91
N TYR A 193 23.50 -14.97 5.61
CA TYR A 193 22.32 -14.43 4.94
C TYR A 193 21.94 -15.33 3.74
N GLU A 194 20.68 -15.72 3.60
CA GLU A 194 20.22 -16.55 2.48
C GLU A 194 18.75 -16.25 2.09
N LEU A 195 18.33 -16.70 0.90
CA LEU A 195 16.93 -16.67 0.48
C LEU A 195 16.29 -18.06 0.62
N ALA A 196 15.12 -18.10 1.23
CA ALA A 196 14.30 -19.31 1.34
C ALA A 196 12.86 -19.04 0.89
N ASN A 197 12.22 -20.02 0.25
CA ASN A 197 10.78 -20.01 0.05
C ASN A 197 10.07 -20.31 1.38
N VAL A 198 9.02 -19.54 1.70
CA VAL A 198 8.26 -19.64 2.95
C VAL A 198 6.75 -19.61 2.69
N THR A 199 5.98 -20.22 3.58
CA THR A 199 4.52 -20.05 3.60
C THR A 199 4.15 -18.89 4.50
N MET A 200 3.44 -17.90 3.95
CA MET A 200 2.82 -16.84 4.73
C MET A 200 1.40 -17.27 5.14
N ASN A 201 1.23 -17.57 6.43
CA ASN A 201 -0.05 -17.96 7.02
C ASN A 201 -0.94 -16.71 7.21
N ARG A 202 -2.26 -16.85 7.12
CA ARG A 202 -3.22 -15.77 7.42
C ARG A 202 -4.08 -16.13 8.62
N ASN A 203 -3.89 -15.40 9.71
CA ASN A 203 -4.61 -15.60 10.97
C ASN A 203 -5.72 -14.55 11.14
N TRP A 204 -6.88 -14.99 11.61
CA TRP A 204 -8.08 -14.17 11.75
C TRP A 204 -8.44 -13.98 13.23
N THR A 205 -8.86 -12.77 13.61
CA THR A 205 -9.44 -12.48 14.92
C THR A 205 -10.83 -11.86 14.75
N LEU A 206 -11.68 -11.93 15.79
CA LEU A 206 -12.95 -11.21 15.80
C LEU A 206 -12.79 -9.69 15.97
N SER A 207 -11.61 -9.23 16.40
CA SER A 207 -11.27 -7.82 16.61
C SER A 207 -10.72 -7.12 15.36
N THR A 208 -10.29 -7.86 14.31
CA THR A 208 -9.69 -7.27 13.11
C THR A 208 -10.37 -7.80 11.85
N PHE A 209 -10.95 -6.91 11.04
CA PHE A 209 -11.68 -7.34 9.85
C PHE A 209 -10.74 -7.81 8.73
N GLY A 210 -9.51 -7.31 8.70
CA GLY A 210 -8.46 -7.80 7.80
C GLY A 210 -7.60 -8.94 8.35
N GLY A 211 -7.68 -9.32 9.63
CA GLY A 211 -6.76 -10.29 10.23
C GLY A 211 -5.29 -9.86 10.16
N LEU A 212 -4.37 -10.79 10.39
CA LEU A 212 -2.92 -10.59 10.24
C LEU A 212 -2.27 -11.67 9.37
N PHE A 213 -1.05 -11.41 8.92
CA PHE A 213 -0.16 -12.41 8.33
C PHE A 213 0.90 -12.86 9.34
N THR A 214 1.28 -14.13 9.27
CA THR A 214 2.40 -14.70 10.04
C THR A 214 3.29 -15.58 9.15
N VAL A 215 4.48 -15.91 9.64
CA VAL A 215 5.38 -16.91 9.05
C VAL A 215 5.90 -17.81 10.17
N ALA A 216 5.90 -19.14 9.96
CA ALA A 216 6.31 -20.07 11.00
C ALA A 216 7.83 -20.02 11.25
N LYS A 217 8.27 -20.41 12.45
CA LYS A 217 9.70 -20.39 12.84
C LYS A 217 10.59 -21.27 11.95
N ASP A 218 10.07 -22.40 11.47
CA ASP A 218 10.86 -23.46 10.82
C ASP A 218 10.61 -23.60 9.30
N THR A 219 10.08 -22.58 8.62
CA THR A 219 9.78 -22.69 7.18
C THR A 219 11.02 -22.69 6.29
N GLN A 220 11.32 -23.87 5.73
CA GLN A 220 11.79 -23.99 4.35
C GLN A 220 10.76 -24.78 3.54
N VAL A 221 10.27 -24.19 2.45
CA VAL A 221 9.37 -24.83 1.48
C VAL A 221 10.12 -25.02 0.17
N VAL A 222 9.88 -26.09 -0.58
CA VAL A 222 10.46 -26.26 -1.91
C VAL A 222 9.51 -25.67 -2.96
N GLY A 223 9.76 -24.40 -3.31
CA GLY A 223 9.04 -23.65 -4.35
C GLY A 223 7.93 -22.74 -3.84
N GLY A 224 7.61 -21.73 -4.65
CA GLY A 224 6.60 -20.71 -4.38
C GLY A 224 7.02 -19.32 -4.90
N ASN A 225 6.09 -18.37 -4.87
CA ASN A 225 6.36 -16.94 -5.18
C ASN A 225 6.46 -16.07 -3.92
N GLN A 226 6.52 -16.69 -2.73
CA GLN A 226 6.78 -16.06 -1.43
C GLN A 226 8.18 -16.45 -0.97
N TRP A 227 8.94 -15.46 -0.49
CA TRP A 227 10.34 -15.58 -0.14
C TRP A 227 10.62 -14.84 1.18
N ALA A 228 11.59 -15.33 1.95
CA ALA A 228 12.14 -14.62 3.10
C ALA A 228 13.65 -14.42 2.91
N VAL A 229 14.16 -13.28 3.38
CA VAL A 229 15.56 -13.18 3.77
C VAL A 229 15.71 -13.80 5.14
N LEU A 230 16.48 -14.88 5.21
CA LEU A 230 16.90 -15.49 6.46
C LEU A 230 18.27 -14.96 6.87
N TYR A 231 18.47 -14.72 8.17
CA TYR A 231 19.77 -14.34 8.71
C TYR A 231 20.07 -15.02 10.06
N ARG A 232 21.35 -15.27 10.34
CA ARG A 232 21.87 -15.69 11.66
C ARG A 232 22.99 -14.77 12.10
N THR A 233 23.27 -14.75 13.40
CA THR A 233 24.19 -13.81 14.06
C THR A 233 25.40 -14.49 14.71
N GLY A 234 25.77 -15.67 14.21
CA GLY A 234 26.88 -16.50 14.68
C GLY A 234 26.75 -17.91 14.10
N ILE A 235 27.86 -18.63 13.97
CA ILE A 235 27.90 -19.92 13.26
C ILE A 235 26.99 -20.98 13.90
N ASP A 236 26.90 -21.00 15.23
CA ASP A 236 26.04 -21.91 16.00
C ASP A 236 24.63 -21.35 16.31
N LYS A 237 24.23 -20.26 15.65
CA LYS A 237 22.89 -19.67 15.81
C LYS A 237 21.94 -20.11 14.70
N PRO A 238 20.65 -20.37 15.01
CA PRO A 238 19.66 -20.65 13.99
C PRO A 238 19.46 -19.44 13.06
N LEU A 239 18.97 -19.73 11.86
CA LEU A 239 18.49 -18.73 10.92
C LEU A 239 17.11 -18.22 11.36
N HIS A 240 16.88 -16.92 11.24
CA HIS A 240 15.59 -16.26 11.50
C HIS A 240 15.17 -15.43 10.28
N PRO A 241 13.87 -15.39 9.92
CA PRO A 241 13.41 -14.49 8.87
C PRO A 241 13.50 -13.02 9.32
N ALA A 242 14.06 -12.16 8.48
CA ALA A 242 14.09 -10.71 8.69
C ALA A 242 12.83 -10.03 8.12
N TYR A 243 12.40 -10.48 6.94
CA TYR A 243 11.22 -9.99 6.23
C TYR A 243 10.78 -11.02 5.18
N VAL A 244 9.48 -11.00 4.87
CA VAL A 244 8.84 -11.84 3.84
C VAL A 244 8.37 -10.96 2.69
N PHE A 245 8.60 -11.39 1.45
CA PHE A 245 8.27 -10.63 0.24
C PHE A 245 7.81 -11.56 -0.89
N SER A 246 7.30 -10.98 -1.97
CA SER A 246 6.90 -11.74 -3.16
C SER A 246 7.38 -11.07 -4.44
N THR A 247 8.03 -11.85 -5.31
CA THR A 247 8.60 -11.38 -6.57
C THR A 247 7.56 -10.90 -7.58
N SER A 248 6.27 -11.21 -7.37
CA SER A 248 5.14 -10.68 -8.17
C SER A 248 4.46 -9.45 -7.55
N THR A 249 4.93 -8.95 -6.39
CA THR A 249 4.33 -7.82 -5.66
C THR A 249 5.09 -6.51 -5.92
N PHE A 250 5.08 -6.08 -7.19
CA PHE A 250 5.61 -4.78 -7.61
C PHE A 250 4.77 -3.62 -7.07
N MET A 251 5.43 -2.53 -6.69
CA MET A 251 4.81 -1.32 -6.15
C MET A 251 5.15 -0.11 -7.03
N ALA A 252 4.12 0.58 -7.54
CA ALA A 252 4.29 1.82 -8.28
C ALA A 252 4.34 3.02 -7.31
N GLN A 253 4.68 4.22 -7.82
CA GLN A 253 4.89 5.40 -6.99
C GLN A 253 3.78 5.62 -5.96
N LYS A 254 2.51 5.54 -6.38
CA LYS A 254 1.34 5.78 -5.51
C LYS A 254 1.14 4.75 -4.40
N ASP A 255 1.76 3.57 -4.48
CA ASP A 255 1.76 2.61 -3.38
C ASP A 255 2.81 2.99 -2.33
N TYR A 256 3.97 3.44 -2.81
CA TYR A 256 5.01 3.99 -1.95
C TYR A 256 4.61 5.32 -1.34
N ASP A 257 3.90 6.20 -2.05
CA ASP A 257 3.34 7.43 -1.48
C ASP A 257 2.37 7.12 -0.33
N VAL A 258 1.53 6.08 -0.47
CA VAL A 258 0.57 5.60 0.54
C VAL A 258 1.30 4.99 1.75
N ALA A 259 2.26 4.10 1.53
CA ALA A 259 3.04 3.44 2.58
C ALA A 259 3.97 4.42 3.33
N ASN A 260 4.67 5.30 2.61
CA ASN A 260 5.53 6.33 3.16
C ASN A 260 4.74 7.41 3.90
N TRP A 261 3.55 7.81 3.42
CA TRP A 261 2.67 8.72 4.16
C TRP A 261 2.31 8.14 5.54
N TYR A 262 1.97 6.85 5.63
CA TYR A 262 1.78 6.17 6.91
C TYR A 262 3.06 6.13 7.75
N CYS A 263 4.17 5.66 7.19
CA CYS A 263 5.43 5.51 7.94
C CYS A 263 5.99 6.85 8.46
N SER A 264 5.76 7.96 7.75
CA SER A 264 6.25 9.29 8.12
C SER A 264 5.31 10.13 9.00
N THR A 265 3.98 9.93 8.91
CA THR A 265 3.02 10.81 9.62
C THR A 265 2.11 10.10 10.62
N SER A 266 1.92 8.78 10.52
CA SER A 266 0.95 8.07 11.36
C SER A 266 1.51 7.78 12.75
N PRO A 267 0.87 8.20 13.86
CA PRO A 267 1.38 7.91 15.20
C PRO A 267 1.27 6.43 15.60
N VAL A 268 0.51 5.60 14.87
CA VAL A 268 0.53 4.13 15.04
C VAL A 268 1.80 3.50 14.45
N SER A 269 2.48 4.19 13.54
CA SER A 269 3.74 3.72 12.97
C SER A 269 4.85 3.76 14.02
N HIS A 270 5.49 2.62 14.27
CA HIS A 270 6.69 2.54 15.12
C HIS A 270 7.81 3.49 14.65
N MET A 271 7.80 3.89 13.38
CA MET A 271 8.72 4.87 12.80
C MET A 271 8.48 6.30 13.27
N THR A 272 7.28 6.67 13.73
CA THR A 272 6.98 8.02 14.26
C THR A 272 6.96 8.10 15.79
N GLN A 273 7.03 6.95 16.47
CA GLN A 273 6.92 6.84 17.93
C GLN A 273 8.25 7.02 18.66
N ARG A 274 9.37 6.69 18.02
CA ARG A 274 10.72 6.76 18.62
C ARG A 274 11.81 6.86 17.55
N PRO A 275 12.99 7.43 17.86
CA PRO A 275 14.15 7.35 16.97
C PRO A 275 14.60 5.90 16.79
N ILE A 276 14.95 5.55 15.56
CA ILE A 276 15.50 4.29 15.10
C ILE A 276 16.58 4.66 14.09
N VAL A 277 17.84 4.44 14.47
CA VAL A 277 19.01 4.78 13.65
C VAL A 277 19.95 3.60 13.64
N ALA A 278 20.53 3.28 12.48
CA ALA A 278 21.51 2.21 12.35
C ALA A 278 22.59 2.56 11.31
N LYS A 279 23.82 2.14 11.58
CA LYS A 279 24.98 2.38 10.72
C LYS A 279 25.91 1.17 10.80
N ARG A 280 26.19 0.52 9.66
CA ARG A 280 27.24 -0.49 9.57
C ARG A 280 28.58 0.21 9.32
N TYR A 281 29.60 -0.13 10.08
CA TYR A 281 30.95 0.43 9.94
C TYR A 281 31.97 -0.69 10.11
N LYS A 282 32.65 -1.07 9.01
CA LYS A 282 33.55 -2.23 8.96
C LYS A 282 32.82 -3.49 9.48
N ASN A 283 33.35 -4.16 10.51
CA ASN A 283 32.76 -5.36 11.11
C ASN A 283 31.69 -5.05 12.18
N GLN A 284 31.36 -3.77 12.38
CA GLN A 284 30.46 -3.33 13.44
C GLN A 284 29.10 -2.88 12.91
N LEU A 285 28.05 -3.13 13.69
CA LEU A 285 26.72 -2.53 13.52
C LEU A 285 26.43 -1.66 14.74
N LEU A 286 26.26 -0.37 14.53
CA LEU A 286 25.79 0.58 15.54
C LEU A 286 24.27 0.71 15.39
N THR A 287 23.52 0.63 16.49
CA THR A 287 22.07 0.87 16.49
C THR A 287 21.63 1.74 17.65
N LEU A 288 20.60 2.56 17.43
CA LEU A 288 19.84 3.28 18.43
C LEU A 288 18.36 2.95 18.24
N ALA A 289 17.66 2.56 19.30
CA ALA A 289 16.21 2.34 19.30
C ALA A 289 15.56 2.98 20.54
N GLY A 290 14.87 4.11 20.35
CA GLY A 290 14.53 5.00 21.46
C GLY A 290 15.81 5.58 22.07
N ASN A 291 16.03 5.31 23.36
CA ASN A 291 17.27 5.66 24.06
C ASN A 291 18.25 4.48 24.21
N ALA A 292 17.93 3.27 23.72
CA ALA A 292 18.84 2.13 23.80
C ALA A 292 19.84 2.17 22.63
N PHE A 293 21.09 2.53 22.92
CA PHE A 293 22.21 2.47 21.98
C PHE A 293 23.01 1.18 22.20
N THR A 294 23.36 0.50 21.11
CA THR A 294 24.25 -0.67 21.14
C THR A 294 25.24 -0.66 19.98
N VAL A 295 26.45 -1.17 20.23
CA VAL A 295 27.41 -1.53 19.18
C VAL A 295 27.64 -3.02 19.22
N LEU A 296 27.56 -3.63 18.04
CA LEU A 296 27.68 -5.05 17.84
C LEU A 296 28.87 -5.37 16.94
N GLU A 297 29.63 -6.39 17.28
CA GLU A 297 30.77 -6.89 16.52
C GLU A 297 30.78 -8.42 16.58
N ALA A 298 31.05 -9.09 15.45
CA ALA A 298 30.96 -10.56 15.33
C ALA A 298 29.64 -11.14 15.88
N GLY A 299 28.53 -10.42 15.68
CA GLY A 299 27.19 -10.77 16.18
C GLY A 299 26.95 -10.57 17.69
N GLN A 300 28.01 -10.35 18.48
CA GLN A 300 27.95 -10.09 19.92
C GLN A 300 27.75 -8.59 20.19
N VAL A 301 27.21 -8.25 21.37
CA VAL A 301 27.08 -6.84 21.81
C VAL A 301 28.35 -6.47 22.58
N ILE A 302 29.11 -5.50 22.07
CA ILE A 302 30.38 -5.04 22.68
C ILE A 302 30.23 -3.71 23.44
N GLU A 303 29.22 -2.90 23.10
CA GLU A 303 28.84 -1.68 23.81
C GLU A 303 27.31 -1.66 23.93
N SER A 304 26.80 -1.30 25.10
CA SER A 304 25.37 -1.13 25.35
C SER A 304 25.17 0.00 26.37
N LYS A 305 24.38 1.01 26.02
CA LYS A 305 24.15 2.19 26.85
C LYS A 305 22.73 2.72 26.67
N THR A 306 22.10 3.12 27.77
CA THR A 306 20.91 3.98 27.75
C THR A 306 21.36 5.44 27.65
N ILE A 307 20.84 6.15 26.66
CA ILE A 307 21.26 7.50 26.26
C ILE A 307 20.29 8.53 26.82
N GLU A 308 20.80 9.57 27.47
CA GLU A 308 19.95 10.66 27.97
C GLU A 308 19.58 11.65 26.85
N GLN A 309 18.52 12.44 27.08
CA GLN A 309 17.90 13.28 26.04
C GLN A 309 18.83 14.39 25.50
N ASP A 310 19.77 14.85 26.32
CA ASP A 310 20.82 15.81 25.97
C ASP A 310 22.00 15.15 25.25
N GLU A 311 22.41 13.96 25.68
CA GLU A 311 23.43 13.15 24.99
C GLU A 311 23.00 12.72 23.57
N LEU A 312 21.70 12.52 23.34
CA LEU A 312 21.14 11.98 22.10
C LEU A 312 21.62 12.70 20.85
N LEU A 313 21.72 14.03 20.90
CA LEU A 313 22.09 14.85 19.74
C LEU A 313 23.60 14.74 19.44
N THR A 314 24.42 14.70 20.49
CA THR A 314 25.87 14.47 20.39
C THR A 314 26.18 13.05 19.91
N LEU A 315 25.47 12.03 20.42
CA LEU A 315 25.62 10.65 19.94
C LEU A 315 25.31 10.54 18.43
N LEU A 316 24.24 11.18 17.98
CA LEU A 316 23.82 11.15 16.58
C LEU A 316 24.76 11.96 15.67
N GLN A 317 25.42 13.00 16.18
CA GLN A 317 26.52 13.67 15.47
C GLN A 317 27.78 12.79 15.43
N ASP A 318 28.29 12.36 16.59
CA ASP A 318 29.62 11.73 16.74
C ASP A 318 29.69 10.27 16.27
N ARG A 319 28.58 9.51 16.36
CA ARG A 319 28.54 8.08 16.00
C ARG A 319 27.80 7.83 14.68
N PHE A 320 26.84 8.68 14.31
CA PHE A 320 25.95 8.48 13.16
C PHE A 320 25.98 9.58 12.08
N ASP A 321 26.67 10.70 12.30
CA ASP A 321 26.89 11.82 11.37
C ASP A 321 25.67 12.76 11.08
N LEU A 322 24.77 13.01 12.06
CA LEU A 322 23.45 13.66 11.86
C LEU A 322 23.21 14.89 12.79
N VAL A 323 22.52 15.96 12.34
CA VAL A 323 22.31 17.25 13.10
C VAL A 323 20.83 17.70 13.29
N SER A 324 20.45 18.42 14.38
CA SER A 324 19.23 18.19 15.21
C SER A 324 18.27 19.36 15.65
N SER A 325 16.98 19.07 16.00
CA SER A 325 15.88 19.91 16.59
C SER A 325 14.51 19.09 16.69
N PRO A 326 13.52 19.36 17.61
CA PRO A 326 12.45 18.43 18.14
C PRO A 326 10.94 18.70 17.72
N PHE A 327 9.78 18.08 18.14
CA PHE A 327 9.20 16.84 18.82
C PHE A 327 7.61 16.93 18.75
N VAL A 328 6.66 15.98 19.00
CA VAL A 328 6.53 14.48 19.03
C VAL A 328 5.02 13.98 18.83
N ASN A 329 4.33 13.22 19.72
CA ASN A 329 3.08 12.40 19.43
C ASN A 329 2.23 11.84 20.66
N ILE A 330 1.10 11.06 20.49
CA ILE A 330 0.54 9.88 21.30
C ILE A 330 -0.94 9.39 20.94
N MET A 331 -1.49 8.22 21.43
CA MET A 331 -2.70 7.43 20.94
C MET A 331 -3.53 6.54 21.97
N CYS A 332 -4.68 5.86 21.60
CA CYS A 332 -5.22 4.50 22.10
C CYS A 332 -6.56 3.93 21.44
N ASP A 333 -7.18 2.81 21.94
CA ASP A 333 -7.92 1.72 21.18
C ASP A 333 -9.45 1.36 21.46
N ALA A 334 -9.88 0.06 21.53
CA ALA A 334 -11.11 -0.55 20.89
C ALA A 334 -12.00 -1.65 21.62
N TYR A 335 -13.16 -2.09 21.05
CA TYR A 335 -14.21 -3.01 21.65
C TYR A 335 -14.96 -4.04 20.68
N GLN A 336 -16.21 -4.51 20.97
CA GLN A 336 -16.94 -5.69 20.36
C GLN A 336 -18.34 -5.37 19.68
N LEU A 337 -19.10 -6.35 19.12
CA LEU A 337 -20.18 -6.15 18.08
C LEU A 337 -21.48 -7.04 18.19
N ASP A 338 -22.64 -6.56 17.70
CA ASP A 338 -23.97 -7.28 17.62
C ASP A 338 -24.52 -7.47 16.17
N LEU A 339 -25.10 -8.63 15.84
CA LEU A 339 -25.72 -8.88 14.52
C LEU A 339 -27.17 -8.41 14.38
N ARG A 340 -27.96 -8.34 15.45
CA ARG A 340 -29.39 -8.00 15.34
C ARG A 340 -29.61 -6.55 14.95
N ALA A 341 -28.88 -5.62 15.57
CA ALA A 341 -28.90 -4.23 15.17
C ALA A 341 -28.42 -4.04 13.72
N TYR A 342 -27.43 -4.82 13.24
CA TYR A 342 -27.01 -4.78 11.83
C TYR A 342 -28.15 -5.15 10.86
N PHE A 343 -28.85 -6.26 11.09
CA PHE A 343 -29.97 -6.66 10.24
C PHE A 343 -31.10 -5.62 10.24
N ASN A 344 -31.43 -5.06 11.41
CA ASN A 344 -32.37 -3.95 11.55
C ASN A 344 -31.90 -2.65 10.84
N ARG A 345 -30.58 -2.41 10.74
CA ARG A 345 -30.00 -1.26 10.02
C ARG A 345 -30.14 -1.38 8.51
N ILE A 346 -30.00 -2.59 7.97
CA ILE A 346 -30.09 -2.88 6.53
C ILE A 346 -31.51 -3.31 6.09
N GLY A 347 -32.48 -3.34 7.01
CA GLY A 347 -33.88 -3.57 6.69
C GLY A 347 -34.25 -5.03 6.38
N ILE A 348 -33.46 -6.01 6.83
CA ILE A 348 -33.82 -7.44 6.73
C ILE A 348 -34.21 -7.99 8.09
N SER A 349 -35.23 -8.85 8.14
CA SER A 349 -35.66 -9.48 9.40
C SER A 349 -34.90 -10.78 9.65
N GLU A 350 -34.73 -11.14 10.92
CA GLU A 350 -34.15 -12.43 11.34
C GLU A 350 -34.94 -13.63 10.74
N ALA A 351 -36.25 -13.47 10.57
CA ALA A 351 -37.13 -14.43 9.89
C ALA A 351 -36.98 -14.49 8.36
N LEU A 352 -36.40 -13.48 7.70
CA LEU A 352 -36.00 -13.55 6.30
C LEU A 352 -34.63 -14.20 6.16
N VAL A 353 -33.65 -13.79 6.99
CA VAL A 353 -32.31 -14.41 7.05
C VAL A 353 -32.42 -15.93 7.26
N ASN A 354 -33.24 -16.37 8.21
CA ASN A 354 -33.43 -17.79 8.53
C ASN A 354 -34.23 -18.60 7.47
N LYS A 355 -34.67 -18.00 6.36
CA LYS A 355 -35.20 -18.75 5.19
C LYS A 355 -34.11 -19.22 4.23
N HIS A 356 -32.90 -18.68 4.34
CA HIS A 356 -31.77 -19.04 3.49
C HIS A 356 -30.78 -19.92 4.23
N GLU A 357 -30.07 -20.78 3.50
CA GLU A 357 -28.96 -21.57 4.03
C GLU A 357 -27.79 -20.64 4.40
N ARG A 358 -27.19 -20.86 5.59
CA ARG A 358 -26.00 -20.11 5.99
C ARG A 358 -24.84 -20.45 5.07
N GLY A 359 -24.19 -19.42 4.51
CA GLY A 359 -23.15 -19.59 3.51
C GLY A 359 -23.65 -19.66 2.06
N SER A 360 -24.96 -19.52 1.79
CA SER A 360 -25.51 -19.58 0.43
C SER A 360 -25.29 -18.29 -0.38
N LEU A 361 -25.41 -18.38 -1.71
CA LEU A 361 -25.27 -17.21 -2.59
C LEU A 361 -26.46 -16.26 -2.47
N GLU A 362 -27.65 -16.79 -2.20
CA GLU A 362 -28.90 -16.04 -2.07
C GLU A 362 -28.85 -15.13 -0.83
N LEU A 363 -28.40 -15.67 0.31
CA LEU A 363 -28.20 -14.87 1.53
C LEU A 363 -27.09 -13.83 1.36
N LEU A 364 -25.99 -14.18 0.69
CA LEU A 364 -24.90 -13.24 0.40
C LEU A 364 -25.38 -12.09 -0.50
N THR A 365 -26.18 -12.40 -1.51
CA THR A 365 -26.77 -11.44 -2.44
C THR A 365 -27.73 -10.49 -1.71
N LEU A 366 -28.64 -11.05 -0.92
CA LEU A 366 -29.58 -10.29 -0.10
C LEU A 366 -28.86 -9.30 0.82
N ILE A 367 -27.81 -9.76 1.53
CA ILE A 367 -27.06 -8.89 2.46
C ILE A 367 -26.31 -7.79 1.71
N CYS A 368 -25.61 -8.10 0.61
CA CYS A 368 -24.87 -7.10 -0.16
C CYS A 368 -25.78 -6.02 -0.77
N GLN A 369 -26.94 -6.42 -1.29
CA GLN A 369 -27.96 -5.49 -1.80
C GLN A 369 -28.52 -4.60 -0.68
N HIS A 370 -28.98 -5.20 0.42
CA HIS A 370 -29.58 -4.45 1.53
C HIS A 370 -28.58 -3.53 2.25
N HIS A 371 -27.31 -3.91 2.37
CA HIS A 371 -26.24 -3.02 2.86
C HIS A 371 -26.10 -1.80 1.94
N THR A 372 -25.92 -2.04 0.64
CA THR A 372 -25.77 -1.02 -0.42
C THR A 372 -26.94 -0.03 -0.45
N TRP A 373 -28.18 -0.50 -0.26
CA TRP A 373 -29.38 0.36 -0.30
C TRP A 373 -29.63 1.14 1.00
N SER A 374 -29.01 0.72 2.11
CA SER A 374 -29.31 1.24 3.45
C SER A 374 -28.21 2.13 4.01
N ILE A 375 -26.94 1.81 3.74
CA ILE A 375 -25.78 2.50 4.32
C ILE A 375 -25.16 3.40 3.22
N PRO A 376 -25.31 4.73 3.32
CA PRO A 376 -24.75 5.63 2.32
C PRO A 376 -23.21 5.63 2.39
N PHE A 377 -22.56 5.92 1.27
CA PHE A 377 -21.15 6.26 1.24
C PHE A 377 -20.96 7.70 1.71
N GLU A 378 -19.95 7.97 2.53
CA GLU A 378 -19.54 9.33 2.88
C GLU A 378 -18.07 9.41 3.34
N ASN A 379 -17.49 10.60 3.22
CA ASN A 379 -16.15 10.97 3.69
C ASN A 379 -16.17 12.21 4.63
N LEU A 380 -17.27 12.49 5.32
CA LEU A 380 -17.47 13.81 5.95
C LEU A 380 -16.48 14.09 7.08
N ALA A 381 -16.06 13.05 7.81
CA ALA A 381 -15.04 13.15 8.86
C ALA A 381 -13.65 13.53 8.28
N PRO A 382 -13.02 12.77 7.37
CA PRO A 382 -11.71 13.15 6.83
C PRO A 382 -11.74 14.41 5.96
N CYS A 383 -12.90 14.77 5.40
CA CYS A 383 -13.09 16.03 4.66
C CYS A 383 -13.26 17.26 5.57
N ARG A 384 -13.47 17.09 6.89
CA ARG A 384 -13.56 18.16 7.91
C ARG A 384 -14.66 19.21 7.69
N ILE A 385 -15.69 18.89 6.92
CA ILE A 385 -16.81 19.82 6.63
C ILE A 385 -17.90 19.75 7.70
N TYR A 386 -17.99 18.63 8.44
CA TYR A 386 -18.77 18.54 9.67
C TYR A 386 -17.85 18.30 10.86
N PRO A 387 -18.17 18.83 12.05
CA PRO A 387 -17.48 18.45 13.27
C PRO A 387 -17.55 16.93 13.48
N ALA A 388 -16.42 16.28 13.71
CA ALA A 388 -16.43 14.85 14.02
C ALA A 388 -17.24 14.56 15.30
N ILE A 389 -18.09 13.53 15.21
CA ILE A 389 -18.81 12.99 16.37
C ILE A 389 -17.77 12.30 17.27
N PRO A 390 -17.63 12.65 18.57
CA PRO A 390 -16.58 12.10 19.43
C PRO A 390 -16.56 10.57 19.55
N ALA A 391 -17.71 9.91 19.40
CA ALA A 391 -17.84 8.44 19.38
C ALA A 391 -17.25 7.77 18.11
N HIS A 392 -16.86 8.54 17.10
CA HIS A 392 -16.27 8.05 15.84
C HIS A 392 -14.89 8.65 15.57
N ALA A 393 -14.59 9.82 16.16
CA ALA A 393 -13.31 10.49 16.04
C ALA A 393 -12.20 9.66 16.69
N ASN A 394 -11.07 9.52 15.99
CA ASN A 394 -9.85 9.03 16.62
C ASN A 394 -9.18 10.19 17.39
N THR A 395 -9.77 10.60 18.50
CA THR A 395 -9.49 11.88 19.18
C THR A 395 -8.04 12.10 19.60
N ALA A 396 -7.26 11.03 19.80
CA ALA A 396 -5.83 11.13 20.08
C ALA A 396 -4.98 11.51 18.84
N ILE A 397 -5.56 11.42 17.65
CA ILE A 397 -4.87 11.57 16.36
C ILE A 397 -5.56 12.59 15.41
N GLY A 398 -6.86 12.83 15.58
CA GLY A 398 -7.65 13.81 14.82
C GLY A 398 -8.91 13.20 14.16
N GLU A 399 -9.43 13.86 13.13
CA GLU A 399 -10.62 13.43 12.36
C GLU A 399 -10.33 12.28 11.38
N VAL A 400 -9.52 11.32 11.82
CA VAL A 400 -9.14 10.12 11.06
C VAL A 400 -10.18 9.04 11.25
N VAL A 401 -10.60 8.41 10.14
CA VAL A 401 -11.57 7.30 10.17
C VAL A 401 -10.97 6.12 10.93
N SER A 402 -11.71 5.59 11.91
CA SER A 402 -11.24 4.47 12.71
C SER A 402 -11.55 3.14 12.03
N LEU A 403 -10.59 2.22 12.01
CA LEU A 403 -10.78 0.83 11.57
C LEU A 403 -11.15 -0.13 12.72
N ASP A 404 -11.36 0.41 13.92
CA ASP A 404 -11.98 -0.27 15.04
C ASP A 404 -13.41 -0.71 14.66
N ILE A 405 -13.65 -2.02 14.65
CA ILE A 405 -14.92 -2.59 14.22
C ILE A 405 -16.10 -2.16 15.11
N ALA A 406 -15.88 -1.86 16.40
CA ALA A 406 -16.93 -1.36 17.28
C ALA A 406 -17.26 0.11 16.99
N LYS A 407 -16.26 0.95 16.66
CA LYS A 407 -16.49 2.34 16.23
C LYS A 407 -17.17 2.41 14.85
N ILE A 408 -16.75 1.56 13.91
CA ILE A 408 -17.42 1.37 12.61
C ILE A 408 -18.89 0.95 12.84
N PHE A 409 -19.12 -0.04 13.69
CA PHE A 409 -20.46 -0.54 13.98
C PHE A 409 -21.34 0.52 14.64
N GLN A 410 -20.84 1.21 15.67
CA GLN A 410 -21.54 2.31 16.33
C GLN A 410 -21.95 3.39 15.31
N LYS A 411 -21.01 3.82 14.45
CA LYS A 411 -21.25 4.78 13.36
C LYS A 411 -22.31 4.31 12.36
N LEU A 412 -22.06 3.18 11.69
CA LEU A 412 -22.86 2.73 10.56
C LEU A 412 -24.20 2.15 10.97
N VAL A 413 -24.26 1.45 12.12
CA VAL A 413 -25.41 0.65 12.54
C VAL A 413 -26.28 1.38 13.56
N ILE A 414 -25.69 1.87 14.66
CA ILE A 414 -26.44 2.46 15.77
C ILE A 414 -26.80 3.92 15.45
N ASP A 415 -25.79 4.74 15.13
CA ASP A 415 -25.95 6.18 14.84
C ASP A 415 -26.36 6.44 13.37
N ARG A 416 -26.59 5.35 12.61
CA ARG A 416 -27.14 5.32 11.23
C ARG A 416 -26.39 6.17 10.20
N ARG A 417 -25.15 6.58 10.48
CA ARG A 417 -24.27 7.29 9.54
C ARG A 417 -23.90 6.39 8.35
N GLY A 418 -23.21 6.99 7.39
CA GLY A 418 -22.55 6.30 6.29
C GLY A 418 -21.05 6.15 6.54
N GLY A 419 -20.35 5.59 5.56
CA GLY A 419 -18.90 5.46 5.61
C GLY A 419 -18.29 5.09 4.27
N TYR A 420 -16.98 5.21 4.14
CA TYR A 420 -16.28 4.84 2.91
C TYR A 420 -15.84 3.37 2.89
N CYS A 421 -15.10 2.95 1.86
CA CYS A 421 -14.89 1.55 1.53
C CYS A 421 -14.33 0.69 2.67
N PHE A 422 -13.35 1.18 3.44
CA PHE A 422 -12.78 0.43 4.57
C PHE A 422 -13.80 0.17 5.68
N GLU A 423 -14.73 1.11 5.92
CA GLU A 423 -15.77 0.98 6.94
C GLU A 423 -16.88 0.02 6.50
N GLN A 424 -17.41 0.20 5.29
CA GLN A 424 -18.52 -0.63 4.78
C GLN A 424 -18.09 -2.07 4.48
N ASN A 425 -17.01 -2.26 3.72
CA ASN A 425 -16.50 -3.60 3.42
C ASN A 425 -15.86 -4.25 4.67
N GLY A 426 -15.34 -3.47 5.62
CA GLY A 426 -14.89 -3.97 6.92
C GLY A 426 -16.03 -4.49 7.82
N LEU A 427 -17.13 -3.73 7.93
CA LEU A 427 -18.35 -4.17 8.60
C LEU A 427 -18.93 -5.43 7.95
N LEU A 428 -19.05 -5.43 6.62
CA LEU A 428 -19.56 -6.58 5.87
C LEU A 428 -18.68 -7.82 6.09
N ALA A 429 -17.35 -7.70 6.10
CA ALA A 429 -16.44 -8.82 6.34
C ALA A 429 -16.69 -9.52 7.68
N VAL A 430 -16.91 -8.76 8.75
CA VAL A 430 -17.15 -9.31 10.09
C VAL A 430 -18.53 -9.93 10.20
N VAL A 431 -19.57 -9.29 9.62
CA VAL A 431 -20.92 -9.87 9.53
C VAL A 431 -20.90 -11.20 8.76
N LEU A 432 -20.25 -11.26 7.60
CA LEU A 432 -20.22 -12.47 6.78
C LEU A 432 -19.48 -13.62 7.49
N ARG A 433 -18.37 -13.36 8.19
CA ARG A 433 -17.71 -14.39 9.03
C ARG A 433 -18.60 -14.88 10.16
N ALA A 434 -19.31 -13.98 10.85
CA ALA A 434 -20.27 -14.35 11.90
C ALA A 434 -21.51 -15.10 11.38
N LEU A 435 -21.74 -15.11 10.07
CA LEU A 435 -22.76 -15.93 9.40
C LEU A 435 -22.21 -17.25 8.82
N GLY A 436 -20.89 -17.47 8.86
CA GLY A 436 -20.22 -18.71 8.44
C GLY A 436 -19.54 -18.66 7.07
N TYR A 437 -19.51 -17.51 6.40
CA TYR A 437 -18.77 -17.38 5.14
C TYR A 437 -17.26 -17.37 5.38
N THR A 438 -16.50 -18.08 4.54
CA THR A 438 -15.06 -17.87 4.42
C THR A 438 -14.79 -16.83 3.33
N LEU A 439 -13.88 -15.89 3.59
CA LEU A 439 -13.57 -14.81 2.64
C LEU A 439 -12.15 -14.28 2.84
N SER A 440 -11.53 -13.86 1.75
CA SER A 440 -10.32 -13.04 1.75
C SER A 440 -10.68 -11.57 1.59
N THR A 441 -10.01 -10.69 2.32
CA THR A 441 -10.04 -9.24 2.04
C THR A 441 -8.87 -8.89 1.10
N LEU A 442 -9.11 -8.04 0.11
CA LEU A 442 -8.17 -7.64 -0.96
C LEU A 442 -8.10 -6.10 -1.08
N SER A 443 -7.07 -5.57 -1.74
CA SER A 443 -6.99 -4.16 -2.10
C SER A 443 -7.03 -3.94 -3.62
N ALA A 444 -7.66 -2.85 -4.03
CA ALA A 444 -7.80 -2.44 -5.41
C ALA A 444 -7.21 -1.05 -5.68
N ARG A 445 -6.94 -0.79 -6.96
CA ARG A 445 -6.66 0.54 -7.49
C ARG A 445 -7.89 1.05 -8.19
N VAL A 446 -8.41 2.20 -7.76
CA VAL A 446 -9.45 2.92 -8.50
C VAL A 446 -8.84 3.43 -9.81
N VAL A 447 -9.56 3.26 -10.92
CA VAL A 447 -9.12 3.81 -12.20
C VAL A 447 -9.53 5.28 -12.26
N MET A 448 -8.57 6.17 -12.46
CA MET A 448 -8.82 7.60 -12.50
C MET A 448 -9.37 7.96 -13.88
N ALA A 449 -10.52 8.65 -13.91
CA ALA A 449 -11.07 9.19 -15.15
C ALA A 449 -10.10 10.25 -15.72
N ASN A 450 -9.33 9.87 -16.73
CA ASN A 450 -8.41 10.76 -17.42
C ASN A 450 -9.20 11.64 -18.41
N THR A 451 -9.12 12.96 -18.25
CA THR A 451 -9.75 13.94 -19.15
C THR A 451 -9.03 14.10 -20.48
N ASP A 452 -7.81 13.58 -20.62
CA ASP A 452 -7.13 13.49 -21.91
C ASP A 452 -7.56 12.24 -22.70
N GLU A 453 -8.38 12.47 -23.71
CA GLU A 453 -8.85 11.43 -24.63
C GLU A 453 -7.71 10.83 -25.45
N ASN A 454 -6.67 11.61 -25.78
CA ASN A 454 -5.58 11.24 -26.70
C ASN A 454 -4.66 10.15 -26.14
N ARG A 455 -4.52 10.05 -24.82
CA ARG A 455 -3.74 9.00 -24.17
C ARG A 455 -4.34 7.62 -24.43
N SER A 456 -3.50 6.64 -24.77
CA SER A 456 -3.91 5.24 -24.95
C SER A 456 -4.15 4.50 -23.62
N ASP A 457 -3.91 5.15 -22.49
CA ASP A 457 -3.93 4.58 -21.15
C ASP A 457 -4.76 5.41 -20.15
N LEU A 458 -5.10 4.78 -19.03
CA LEU A 458 -5.73 5.36 -17.85
C LEU A 458 -4.77 5.22 -16.67
N ASP A 459 -4.58 6.30 -15.90
CA ASP A 459 -3.83 6.24 -14.64
C ASP A 459 -4.71 5.67 -13.52
N MET A 460 -4.09 5.08 -12.52
CA MET A 460 -4.79 4.42 -11.40
C MET A 460 -4.31 4.97 -10.05
N SER A 461 -5.02 4.65 -8.97
CA SER A 461 -4.59 4.96 -7.60
C SER A 461 -3.48 4.03 -7.10
N GLY A 462 -3.00 4.28 -5.87
CA GLY A 462 -2.35 3.23 -5.06
C GLY A 462 -3.36 2.13 -4.68
N LEU A 463 -2.91 1.11 -3.96
CA LEU A 463 -3.79 0.15 -3.28
C LEU A 463 -4.59 0.86 -2.17
N SER A 464 -5.73 1.46 -2.54
CA SER A 464 -6.46 2.43 -1.70
C SER A 464 -7.98 2.22 -1.66
N HIS A 465 -8.46 1.06 -2.11
CA HIS A 465 -9.87 0.65 -2.04
C HIS A 465 -9.97 -0.78 -1.52
N ALA A 466 -10.73 -1.01 -0.45
CA ALA A 466 -10.90 -2.33 0.16
C ALA A 466 -11.99 -3.14 -0.55
N LEU A 467 -11.73 -4.43 -0.79
CA LEU A 467 -12.66 -5.39 -1.42
C LEU A 467 -12.75 -6.69 -0.61
N LEU A 468 -13.85 -7.45 -0.79
CA LEU A 468 -13.99 -8.81 -0.29
C LEU A 468 -14.07 -9.82 -1.43
N LEU A 469 -13.40 -10.97 -1.27
CA LEU A 469 -13.54 -12.14 -2.12
C LEU A 469 -14.08 -13.29 -1.28
N VAL A 470 -15.37 -13.58 -1.44
CA VAL A 470 -16.14 -14.50 -0.60
C VAL A 470 -16.25 -15.87 -1.28
N ASN A 471 -15.94 -16.94 -0.57
CA ASN A 471 -16.13 -18.30 -1.08
C ASN A 471 -17.56 -18.78 -0.79
N VAL A 472 -18.23 -19.32 -1.81
CA VAL A 472 -19.54 -19.97 -1.71
C VAL A 472 -19.45 -21.30 -2.43
N LYS A 473 -19.37 -22.39 -1.65
CA LYS A 473 -18.97 -23.73 -2.15
C LYS A 473 -17.60 -23.59 -2.85
N GLU A 474 -17.38 -24.25 -3.98
CA GLU A 474 -16.11 -24.19 -4.74
C GLU A 474 -15.91 -22.91 -5.57
N LEU A 475 -16.77 -21.89 -5.42
CA LEU A 475 -16.77 -20.67 -6.25
C LEU A 475 -16.43 -19.42 -5.44
N GLN A 476 -15.75 -18.46 -6.06
CA GLN A 476 -15.34 -17.21 -5.41
C GLN A 476 -16.11 -16.02 -6.00
N TYR A 477 -16.64 -15.15 -5.14
CA TYR A 477 -17.44 -14.00 -5.51
C TYR A 477 -16.83 -12.71 -4.94
N LEU A 478 -16.51 -11.77 -5.83
CA LEU A 478 -16.21 -10.40 -5.46
C LEU A 478 -17.45 -9.76 -4.83
N CYS A 479 -17.30 -9.27 -3.60
CA CYS A 479 -18.31 -8.48 -2.91
C CYS A 479 -17.70 -7.11 -2.58
N ASP A 480 -18.37 -6.05 -3.02
CA ASP A 480 -18.02 -4.66 -2.72
C ASP A 480 -19.31 -3.87 -2.53
N VAL A 481 -19.55 -3.46 -1.28
CA VAL A 481 -20.67 -2.58 -0.90
C VAL A 481 -20.18 -1.15 -0.61
N GLY A 482 -18.89 -0.89 -0.77
CA GLY A 482 -18.19 0.29 -0.25
C GLY A 482 -17.59 1.23 -1.30
N PHE A 483 -17.73 0.97 -2.60
CA PHE A 483 -17.26 1.89 -3.66
C PHE A 483 -18.08 3.19 -3.77
N GLY A 484 -19.35 3.17 -3.33
CA GLY A 484 -20.33 4.26 -3.39
C GLY A 484 -20.85 4.56 -4.81
N GLY A 485 -19.94 4.95 -5.70
CA GLY A 485 -20.26 5.52 -7.02
C GLY A 485 -20.89 4.56 -8.03
N ARG A 486 -21.06 5.03 -9.28
CA ARG A 486 -21.71 4.28 -10.36
C ARG A 486 -21.10 2.89 -10.61
N GLY A 487 -19.80 2.73 -10.39
CA GLY A 487 -19.07 1.46 -10.53
C GLY A 487 -19.28 0.42 -9.42
N GLN A 488 -20.02 0.71 -8.34
CA GLN A 488 -20.30 -0.29 -7.29
C GLN A 488 -21.14 -1.45 -7.84
N PRO A 489 -20.70 -2.71 -7.69
CA PRO A 489 -21.43 -3.85 -8.22
C PRO A 489 -22.78 -4.04 -7.48
N PRO A 490 -23.84 -4.47 -8.19
CA PRO A 490 -25.20 -4.56 -7.62
C PRO A 490 -25.44 -5.84 -6.79
N CYS A 491 -24.52 -6.80 -6.85
CA CYS A 491 -24.60 -8.11 -6.20
C CYS A 491 -23.19 -8.75 -6.16
N PRO A 492 -23.00 -9.88 -5.44
CA PRO A 492 -21.79 -10.67 -5.52
C PRO A 492 -21.47 -11.09 -6.96
N MET A 493 -20.27 -10.80 -7.44
CA MET A 493 -19.86 -11.09 -8.83
C MET A 493 -18.86 -12.25 -8.86
N LEU A 494 -19.22 -13.33 -9.56
CA LEU A 494 -18.41 -14.54 -9.71
C LEU A 494 -17.06 -14.21 -10.39
N LEU A 495 -15.97 -14.77 -9.86
CA LEU A 495 -14.71 -14.90 -10.61
C LEU A 495 -14.80 -16.19 -11.43
N SER A 496 -14.90 -16.04 -12.76
CA SER A 496 -15.02 -17.16 -13.71
C SER A 496 -13.99 -17.02 -14.83
N THR A 497 -13.58 -18.16 -15.41
CA THR A 497 -12.72 -18.18 -16.61
C THR A 497 -13.39 -17.53 -17.83
N THR A 498 -14.72 -17.39 -17.80
CA THR A 498 -15.50 -16.50 -18.68
C THR A 498 -15.88 -15.20 -17.95
N ASN A 499 -15.89 -14.06 -18.66
CA ASN A 499 -16.29 -12.77 -18.07
C ASN A 499 -17.66 -12.89 -17.39
N SER A 500 -17.73 -12.56 -16.10
CA SER A 500 -18.98 -12.64 -15.33
C SER A 500 -19.74 -11.33 -15.41
N ARG A 501 -20.85 -11.35 -16.17
CA ARG A 501 -21.66 -10.19 -16.54
C ARG A 501 -23.01 -10.19 -15.82
N VAL A 502 -23.38 -9.05 -15.25
CA VAL A 502 -24.69 -8.78 -14.63
C VAL A 502 -25.31 -7.59 -15.36
N GLU A 503 -26.46 -7.78 -15.99
CA GLU A 503 -27.26 -6.70 -16.58
C GLU A 503 -28.55 -6.54 -15.77
N LEU A 504 -28.80 -5.32 -15.30
CA LEU A 504 -30.01 -4.96 -14.54
C LEU A 504 -31.18 -4.68 -15.49
N ALA A 505 -32.42 -4.77 -15.00
CA ALA A 505 -33.61 -4.43 -15.77
C ALA A 505 -33.55 -2.99 -16.35
N THR A 506 -32.91 -2.08 -15.61
CA THR A 506 -32.60 -0.70 -15.98
C THR A 506 -31.72 -0.58 -17.24
N GLY A 507 -31.00 -1.64 -17.61
CA GLY A 507 -30.01 -1.64 -18.69
C GLY A 507 -28.60 -1.27 -18.25
N GLN A 508 -28.38 -0.94 -16.97
CA GLN A 508 -27.04 -0.86 -16.39
C GLN A 508 -26.37 -2.24 -16.44
N CYS A 509 -25.08 -2.27 -16.76
CA CYS A 509 -24.32 -3.50 -16.93
C CYS A 509 -23.04 -3.45 -16.08
N TYR A 510 -22.69 -4.55 -15.43
CA TYR A 510 -21.46 -4.73 -14.66
C TYR A 510 -20.79 -6.02 -15.12
N GLU A 511 -19.47 -6.00 -15.26
CA GLU A 511 -18.73 -7.14 -15.82
C GLU A 511 -17.35 -7.26 -15.18
N LEU A 512 -17.05 -8.43 -14.64
CA LEU A 512 -15.68 -8.80 -14.27
C LEU A 512 -14.95 -9.31 -15.52
N ARG A 513 -13.84 -8.65 -15.85
CA ARG A 513 -13.00 -8.96 -17.00
C ARG A 513 -11.57 -9.19 -16.58
N TRP A 514 -10.93 -10.19 -17.16
CA TRP A 514 -9.48 -10.37 -17.09
C TRP A 514 -8.77 -9.15 -17.70
N THR A 515 -7.65 -8.74 -17.09
CA THR A 515 -6.91 -7.56 -17.54
C THR A 515 -5.44 -7.63 -17.16
N THR A 516 -4.59 -6.86 -17.86
CA THR A 516 -3.19 -6.66 -17.49
C THR A 516 -2.96 -5.22 -17.03
N LYS A 517 -2.48 -5.07 -15.79
CA LYS A 517 -1.84 -3.83 -15.33
C LYS A 517 -0.50 -3.69 -16.03
N ILE A 518 -0.24 -2.57 -16.71
CA ILE A 518 1.09 -2.26 -17.22
C ILE A 518 1.83 -1.46 -16.16
N HIS A 519 2.94 -2.00 -15.66
CA HIS A 519 3.90 -1.24 -14.87
C HIS A 519 4.83 -0.52 -15.85
N LEU A 520 4.67 0.79 -15.97
CA LEU A 520 5.60 1.64 -16.71
C LEU A 520 6.71 2.08 -15.76
N ASN A 521 7.73 1.23 -15.65
CA ASN A 521 9.03 1.60 -15.09
C ASN A 521 9.63 2.74 -15.94
N GLN A 522 10.28 3.70 -15.31
CA GLN A 522 10.81 4.90 -15.96
C GLN A 522 12.20 5.19 -15.38
N PRO A 523 13.26 5.38 -16.19
CA PRO A 523 14.64 5.46 -15.72
C PRO A 523 14.92 6.51 -14.62
N GLN A 524 14.12 7.59 -14.56
CA GLN A 524 14.23 8.65 -13.56
C GLN A 524 13.09 8.70 -12.55
N ALA A 525 12.14 7.76 -12.59
CA ALA A 525 11.15 7.63 -11.52
C ALA A 525 11.73 6.76 -10.40
N PHE A 526 11.24 6.98 -9.18
CA PHE A 526 11.56 6.18 -8.01
C PHE A 526 11.08 4.72 -8.18
N SER A 527 9.81 4.50 -8.56
CA SER A 527 9.33 3.17 -8.98
C SER A 527 8.41 3.14 -10.20
N GLY A 528 8.31 4.25 -10.95
CA GLY A 528 7.45 4.36 -12.12
C GLY A 528 5.95 4.38 -11.78
N LYS A 529 5.09 4.11 -12.77
CA LYS A 529 3.62 4.20 -12.62
C LYS A 529 2.89 2.96 -13.12
N TYR A 530 1.79 2.61 -12.45
CA TYR A 530 0.82 1.64 -12.96
C TYR A 530 -0.21 2.33 -13.85
N VAL A 531 -0.46 1.75 -15.02
CA VAL A 531 -1.48 2.20 -15.98
C VAL A 531 -2.30 1.03 -16.51
N MET A 532 -3.46 1.36 -17.05
CA MET A 532 -4.39 0.43 -17.68
C MET A 532 -4.65 0.86 -19.12
N PRO A 533 -4.41 0.02 -20.14
CA PRO A 533 -4.69 0.40 -21.52
C PRO A 533 -6.20 0.62 -21.76
N LYS A 534 -6.54 1.63 -22.57
CA LYS A 534 -7.89 1.78 -23.08
C LYS A 534 -8.19 0.61 -24.05
N ASN A 535 -9.42 0.08 -23.99
CA ASN A 535 -9.98 -0.91 -24.92
C ASN A 535 -9.37 -2.33 -24.95
N THR A 536 -8.35 -2.69 -24.17
CA THR A 536 -7.77 -4.07 -24.15
C THR A 536 -8.56 -5.07 -23.30
N TYR A 537 -9.89 -4.94 -23.27
CA TYR A 537 -10.79 -5.73 -22.42
C TYR A 537 -11.28 -7.03 -23.06
N ASP A 538 -10.63 -7.45 -24.16
CA ASP A 538 -10.88 -8.71 -24.84
C ASP A 538 -9.73 -9.03 -25.80
N THR A 539 -9.19 -10.25 -25.75
CA THR A 539 -8.30 -10.81 -26.78
C THR A 539 -8.58 -12.30 -27.07
N GLY A 540 -9.58 -12.90 -26.42
CA GLY A 540 -9.96 -14.32 -26.56
C GLY A 540 -8.92 -15.37 -26.16
N ASN A 541 -7.67 -14.98 -25.85
CA ASN A 541 -6.57 -15.87 -25.50
C ASN A 541 -6.39 -15.98 -23.97
N GLN A 542 -5.87 -17.13 -23.53
CA GLN A 542 -5.99 -17.62 -22.15
C GLN A 542 -5.48 -16.66 -21.05
N PRO A 543 -6.14 -16.62 -19.88
CA PRO A 543 -5.74 -15.77 -18.76
C PRO A 543 -4.49 -16.33 -18.06
N ASN A 544 -3.31 -15.86 -18.47
CA ASN A 544 -2.03 -16.16 -17.83
C ASN A 544 -1.73 -15.26 -16.61
N GLY A 545 -2.76 -14.81 -15.88
CA GLY A 545 -2.62 -13.83 -14.81
C GLY A 545 -3.70 -13.95 -13.74
N ASP A 546 -3.63 -13.08 -12.74
CA ASP A 546 -4.48 -13.06 -11.54
C ASP A 546 -5.31 -11.77 -11.41
N SER A 547 -5.26 -10.91 -12.43
CA SER A 547 -5.63 -9.50 -12.35
C SER A 547 -6.95 -9.23 -13.08
N TRP A 548 -7.85 -8.54 -12.39
CA TRP A 548 -9.25 -8.38 -12.76
C TRP A 548 -9.66 -6.91 -12.74
N ALA A 549 -10.38 -6.47 -13.77
CA ALA A 549 -11.11 -5.21 -13.78
C ALA A 549 -12.58 -5.46 -13.44
N LEU A 550 -13.15 -4.66 -12.55
CA LEU A 550 -14.60 -4.44 -12.56
C LEU A 550 -14.90 -3.31 -13.55
N CYS A 551 -15.66 -3.62 -14.59
CA CYS A 551 -16.17 -2.64 -15.55
C CYS A 551 -17.68 -2.45 -15.39
N TYR A 552 -18.18 -1.25 -15.66
CA TYR A 552 -19.59 -0.89 -15.58
C TYR A 552 -20.04 -0.01 -16.75
N SER A 553 -21.32 -0.08 -17.10
CA SER A 553 -22.00 0.82 -18.05
C SER A 553 -23.30 1.32 -17.42
N THR A 554 -23.63 2.59 -17.69
CA THR A 554 -24.75 3.29 -17.05
C THR A 554 -26.11 2.98 -17.68
N GLY A 555 -26.17 2.28 -18.82
CA GLY A 555 -27.42 2.00 -19.52
C GLY A 555 -27.23 1.22 -20.82
N LYS A 556 -28.33 0.78 -21.43
CA LYS A 556 -28.30 0.02 -22.69
C LYS A 556 -27.61 0.85 -23.79
N ASN A 557 -26.69 0.19 -24.50
CA ASN A 557 -25.84 0.77 -25.54
C ASN A 557 -24.90 1.91 -25.09
N LYS A 558 -24.76 2.18 -23.78
CA LYS A 558 -23.71 3.08 -23.25
C LYS A 558 -22.38 2.32 -23.13
N PRO A 559 -21.22 2.97 -23.34
CA PRO A 559 -19.91 2.33 -23.24
C PRO A 559 -19.62 1.78 -21.83
N MET A 560 -18.79 0.74 -21.76
CA MET A 560 -18.28 0.19 -20.51
C MET A 560 -17.02 0.96 -20.07
N TYR A 561 -16.96 1.32 -18.78
CA TYR A 561 -15.83 1.99 -18.13
C TYR A 561 -15.28 1.11 -17.01
N PRO A 562 -13.96 1.05 -16.78
CA PRO A 562 -13.43 0.42 -15.57
C PRO A 562 -13.77 1.27 -14.33
N ALA A 563 -14.09 0.62 -13.22
CA ALA A 563 -14.19 1.24 -11.90
C ALA A 563 -12.86 1.11 -11.14
N TYR A 564 -12.36 -0.12 -11.06
CA TYR A 564 -11.12 -0.47 -10.36
C TYR A 564 -10.50 -1.77 -10.90
N ILE A 565 -9.22 -1.95 -10.61
CA ILE A 565 -8.46 -3.19 -10.85
C ILE A 565 -7.99 -3.77 -9.51
N PHE A 566 -8.03 -5.10 -9.40
CA PHE A 566 -7.48 -5.84 -8.25
C PHE A 566 -6.78 -7.12 -8.74
N SER A 567 -6.05 -7.78 -7.84
CA SER A 567 -5.53 -9.13 -8.06
C SER A 567 -6.24 -10.08 -7.10
N SER A 568 -6.62 -11.27 -7.58
CA SER A 568 -7.22 -12.31 -6.74
C SER A 568 -6.18 -13.09 -5.91
N SER A 569 -4.89 -12.92 -6.18
CA SER A 569 -3.80 -13.52 -5.38
C SER A 569 -3.20 -12.54 -4.33
N HIS A 570 -3.25 -11.23 -4.60
CA HIS A 570 -2.69 -10.21 -3.73
C HIS A 570 -3.65 -9.87 -2.57
N VAL A 571 -3.57 -10.71 -1.55
CA VAL A 571 -4.37 -10.61 -0.32
C VAL A 571 -3.85 -9.51 0.60
N SER A 572 -4.76 -8.69 1.15
CA SER A 572 -4.43 -7.58 2.08
C SER A 572 -4.98 -7.84 3.48
N VAL A 573 -4.19 -7.54 4.51
CA VAL A 573 -4.54 -7.70 5.93
C VAL A 573 -4.90 -6.38 6.61
N GLN A 574 -5.29 -6.43 7.89
CA GLN A 574 -5.76 -5.29 8.67
C GLN A 574 -4.79 -4.09 8.58
N ALA A 575 -3.49 -4.35 8.80
CA ALA A 575 -2.48 -3.30 8.78
C ALA A 575 -2.23 -2.69 7.39
N ASP A 576 -2.52 -3.42 6.30
CA ASP A 576 -2.45 -2.85 4.93
C ASP A 576 -3.60 -1.85 4.72
N TYR A 577 -4.78 -2.16 5.27
CA TYR A 577 -5.91 -1.24 5.29
C TYR A 577 -5.68 -0.05 6.22
N GLU A 578 -4.97 -0.21 7.34
CA GLU A 578 -4.65 0.91 8.25
C GLU A 578 -3.78 1.95 7.55
N ILE A 579 -2.80 1.54 6.75
CA ILE A 579 -2.02 2.43 5.86
C ILE A 579 -2.93 3.16 4.86
N ALA A 580 -3.74 2.40 4.12
CA ALA A 580 -4.54 2.95 3.04
C ALA A 580 -5.66 3.89 3.56
N ASN A 581 -6.29 3.51 4.67
CA ASN A 581 -7.24 4.33 5.44
C ASN A 581 -6.56 5.58 6.03
N TRP A 582 -5.32 5.46 6.53
CA TRP A 582 -4.56 6.60 7.03
C TRP A 582 -4.32 7.63 5.92
N PHE A 583 -3.81 7.21 4.76
CA PHE A 583 -3.66 8.08 3.59
C PHE A 583 -5.00 8.68 3.16
N CYS A 584 -6.05 7.86 3.01
CA CYS A 584 -7.38 8.31 2.62
C CYS A 584 -8.07 9.20 3.67
N SER A 585 -7.62 9.20 4.92
CA SER A 585 -8.18 10.03 6.00
C SER A 585 -7.43 11.34 6.25
N SER A 586 -6.13 11.40 5.95
CA SER A 586 -5.25 12.48 6.43
C SER A 586 -4.41 13.17 5.35
N SER A 587 -4.19 12.53 4.20
CA SER A 587 -3.30 13.05 3.16
C SER A 587 -3.94 14.20 2.38
N PRO A 588 -3.27 15.36 2.22
CA PRO A 588 -3.70 16.41 1.29
C PRO A 588 -3.48 16.02 -0.18
N HIS A 589 -3.09 14.77 -0.46
CA HIS A 589 -2.95 14.23 -1.82
C HIS A 589 -4.18 13.43 -2.27
N THR A 590 -5.00 12.90 -1.34
CA THR A 590 -6.26 12.23 -1.71
C THR A 590 -7.37 13.22 -2.08
N PHE A 591 -8.46 12.71 -2.68
CA PHE A 591 -9.70 13.47 -2.89
C PHE A 591 -10.53 13.56 -1.60
N PHE A 592 -10.51 12.49 -0.78
CA PHE A 592 -11.39 12.34 0.38
C PHE A 592 -11.19 13.36 1.51
N THR A 593 -10.08 14.11 1.51
CA THR A 593 -9.77 15.20 2.46
C THR A 593 -10.01 16.60 1.88
N LYS A 594 -10.29 16.71 0.57
CA LYS A 594 -10.41 17.98 -0.17
C LYS A 594 -11.84 18.39 -0.42
N SER A 595 -12.64 17.43 -0.88
CA SER A 595 -14.01 17.66 -1.31
C SER A 595 -14.94 16.58 -0.73
N PRO A 596 -16.17 16.96 -0.35
CA PRO A 596 -17.17 16.00 0.09
C PRO A 596 -17.56 15.08 -1.06
N LEU A 597 -17.75 13.81 -0.72
CA LEU A 597 -18.24 12.74 -1.58
C LEU A 597 -19.25 11.93 -0.77
N ILE A 598 -20.52 12.24 -0.95
CA ILE A 598 -21.63 11.51 -0.33
C ILE A 598 -22.42 10.82 -1.43
N VAL A 599 -22.70 9.53 -1.27
CA VAL A 599 -23.47 8.75 -2.25
C VAL A 599 -24.54 7.92 -1.55
N ARG A 600 -25.79 8.02 -2.01
CA ARG A 600 -26.88 7.13 -1.61
C ARG A 600 -27.40 6.40 -2.84
N ARG A 601 -27.39 5.07 -2.78
CA ARG A 601 -27.94 4.18 -3.81
C ARG A 601 -29.23 3.54 -3.28
N THR A 602 -30.19 3.28 -4.16
CA THR A 602 -31.34 2.39 -3.92
C THR A 602 -31.37 1.33 -5.04
N GLU A 603 -32.48 0.62 -5.23
CA GLU A 603 -32.62 -0.34 -6.34
C GLU A 603 -32.51 0.34 -7.71
N THR A 604 -33.17 1.50 -7.89
CA THR A 604 -33.24 2.24 -9.16
C THR A 604 -32.49 3.58 -9.13
N SER A 605 -32.29 4.16 -7.95
CA SER A 605 -31.84 5.55 -7.77
C SER A 605 -30.38 5.63 -7.31
N LEU A 606 -29.67 6.67 -7.75
CA LEU A 606 -28.35 7.02 -7.24
C LEU A 606 -28.24 8.54 -7.10
N TRP A 607 -28.05 9.00 -5.87
CA TRP A 607 -27.73 10.39 -5.56
C TRP A 607 -26.26 10.51 -5.23
N THR A 608 -25.55 11.43 -5.87
CA THR A 608 -24.14 11.76 -5.59
C THR A 608 -24.02 13.25 -5.29
N LEU A 609 -23.41 13.60 -4.17
CA LEU A 609 -22.97 14.96 -3.85
C LEU A 609 -21.45 14.97 -3.86
N VAL A 610 -20.88 15.65 -4.86
CA VAL A 610 -19.45 15.72 -5.16
C VAL A 610 -19.03 17.18 -5.13
N ASP A 611 -18.23 17.56 -4.15
CA ASP A 611 -17.97 18.96 -3.84
C ASP A 611 -19.28 19.75 -3.60
N THR A 612 -19.56 20.77 -4.41
CA THR A 612 -20.86 21.49 -4.39
C THR A 612 -21.89 20.93 -5.39
N GLU A 613 -21.58 19.90 -6.17
CA GLU A 613 -22.48 19.38 -7.20
C GLU A 613 -23.30 18.18 -6.70
N LEU A 614 -24.62 18.35 -6.63
CA LEU A 614 -25.58 17.27 -6.42
C LEU A 614 -26.09 16.78 -7.77
N SER A 615 -25.98 15.47 -8.03
CA SER A 615 -26.55 14.80 -9.20
C SER A 615 -27.46 13.64 -8.79
N HIS A 616 -28.60 13.52 -9.47
CA HIS A 616 -29.56 12.42 -9.37
C HIS A 616 -29.53 11.59 -10.65
N PHE A 617 -29.26 10.30 -10.52
CA PHE A 617 -29.44 9.32 -11.59
C PHE A 617 -30.60 8.39 -11.24
N GLU A 618 -31.45 8.08 -12.21
CA GLU A 618 -32.57 7.14 -12.06
C GLU A 618 -32.50 6.11 -13.19
N ASN A 619 -32.53 4.83 -12.83
CA ASN A 619 -32.26 3.71 -13.75
C ASN A 619 -30.90 3.81 -14.49
N GLY A 620 -29.95 4.59 -13.94
CA GLY A 620 -28.61 4.79 -14.49
C GLY A 620 -28.45 6.01 -15.41
N GLU A 621 -29.54 6.60 -15.89
CA GLU A 621 -29.52 7.85 -16.65
C GLU A 621 -29.55 9.07 -15.71
N LEU A 622 -28.92 10.18 -16.11
CA LEU A 622 -28.92 11.42 -15.32
C LEU A 622 -30.28 12.12 -15.46
N VAL A 623 -30.91 12.43 -14.32
CA VAL A 623 -32.20 13.14 -14.25
C VAL A 623 -32.00 14.62 -14.00
N GLU A 624 -31.23 14.97 -12.97
CA GLU A 624 -30.88 16.36 -12.65
C GLU A 624 -29.46 16.49 -12.09
N THR A 625 -28.88 17.67 -12.27
CA THR A 625 -27.67 18.13 -11.61
C THR A 625 -27.90 19.56 -11.15
N LYS A 626 -27.57 19.89 -9.88
CA LYS A 626 -27.57 21.26 -9.36
C LYS A 626 -26.35 21.53 -8.49
N SER A 627 -25.91 22.78 -8.45
CA SER A 627 -25.00 23.26 -7.40
C SER A 627 -25.77 23.46 -6.09
N VAL A 628 -25.12 23.18 -4.97
CA VAL A 628 -25.63 23.22 -3.60
C VAL A 628 -24.90 24.29 -2.81
N CYS A 629 -25.66 25.22 -2.20
CA CYS A 629 -25.06 26.21 -1.30
C CYS A 629 -24.86 25.65 0.12
N LYS A 630 -24.04 26.33 0.93
CA LYS A 630 -23.66 25.88 2.28
C LYS A 630 -24.87 25.72 3.21
N GLU A 631 -25.89 26.55 3.00
CA GLU A 631 -27.13 26.61 3.77
C GLU A 631 -28.07 25.44 3.43
N GLU A 632 -28.07 24.96 2.18
CA GLU A 632 -28.81 23.76 1.78
C GLU A 632 -28.13 22.45 2.24
N PHE A 633 -26.80 22.46 2.33
CA PHE A 633 -25.95 21.26 2.45
C PHE A 633 -26.37 20.33 3.61
N GLN A 634 -26.65 20.85 4.80
CA GLN A 634 -27.11 20.05 5.94
C GLN A 634 -28.52 19.46 5.72
N SER A 635 -29.44 20.25 5.16
CA SER A 635 -30.79 19.78 4.84
C SER A 635 -30.77 18.66 3.80
N ILE A 636 -29.90 18.77 2.79
CA ILE A 636 -29.68 17.75 1.75
C ILE A 636 -29.12 16.45 2.35
N LEU A 637 -28.16 16.53 3.29
CA LEU A 637 -27.66 15.32 3.96
C LEU A 637 -28.75 14.58 4.76
N GLN A 638 -29.65 15.31 5.41
CA GLN A 638 -30.77 14.71 6.15
C GLN A 638 -31.86 14.15 5.23
N THR A 639 -32.34 14.95 4.28
CA THR A 639 -33.50 14.62 3.43
C THR A 639 -33.16 13.64 2.31
N ILE A 640 -32.05 13.87 1.59
CA ILE A 640 -31.66 13.06 0.43
C ILE A 640 -30.77 11.90 0.85
N PHE A 641 -29.74 12.15 1.66
CA PHE A 641 -28.77 11.09 2.02
C PHE A 641 -29.16 10.27 3.27
N GLY A 642 -30.11 10.73 4.08
CA GLY A 642 -30.57 10.03 5.29
C GLY A 642 -29.56 10.04 6.45
N LEU A 643 -28.54 10.89 6.37
CA LEU A 643 -27.53 11.09 7.41
C LEU A 643 -28.09 12.02 8.49
N PHE A 644 -27.69 11.82 9.75
CA PHE A 644 -28.17 12.62 10.89
C PHE A 644 -29.71 12.63 11.02
N PRO A 645 -30.36 11.46 11.18
CA PRO A 645 -31.79 11.42 11.45
C PRO A 645 -32.12 12.26 12.69
N ASN A 646 -33.27 12.96 12.66
CA ASN A 646 -33.71 13.74 13.81
C ASN A 646 -33.80 12.83 15.05
N ALA A 647 -33.24 13.31 16.17
CA ALA A 647 -33.35 12.62 17.45
C ALA A 647 -34.83 12.35 17.76
N SER A 648 -35.14 11.07 17.99
CA SER A 648 -36.50 10.52 18.12
C SER A 648 -36.71 9.98 19.54
#